data_AF-A0A8E1VYE7-F1
#
_entry.id   AF-A0A8E1VYE7-F1
#
_cell.length_a   1.000
_cell.length_b   1.000
_cell.length_c   1.000
_cell.angle_alpha   90.00
_cell.angle_beta   90.00
_cell.angle_gamma   90.00
#
_symmetry.space_group_name_H-M   'P 1'
#
loop_
_entity.id
_entity.type
_entity.pdbx_description
1 polymer ?
#
loop_
_entity_poly.entity_id
_entity_poly.type
_entity_poly.pdbx_seq_one_letter_code
_entity_poly.pdbx_strand_id
1 'polypeptide(L)'
;MSDRLFRDRRDAGQALARLLADYRDDPRVLVLGVPRGGVAVAYEVATALGAPLDVFAVRKLGAPGREELAMGAVASRGVTVVNDDVVRGLDISPQVLQRAAEREARELARRERLYRQGRPMPEVAGRTVILVDDGLATSASMRAAIRALQELRPGRVVVAVPAAPESTCAELSLAVDEVVCATTPTPFSAVGTAYQDFAQTTDDEVRGLMRAAEPPTPAHAPTAVAAVRAAAQPVENGVPSEQTLLDLVGDAHLVLIGEASHGTHEFYAARAAMTRTLIEQKGFNAVAIEGDWPDAYRVNRFVRGRSDDDVAEEALRGFQRFPTWMWRNTVVLDFVGWLREHNDRLARDVDKTGFYGLDLYSLHRSIEAVISYLESTDPEAASRAKKRYACFDHYRSDDGQSYGFAAAFGAGQTCEDEVIAQLQELRQAAPTGDLLAEDEHFYAEMNARTVRNAAEYYRAMFGSSAESWNLRDRHMAHTLDALAGHLSRRRGEPAKVVVWAHNSHLGDARVTDLAARGELNLGQLVRERHRGDSRSIGFSTYAGTVTAADDWGGPAQRKRVRPGMADSIEELGHDVGDEGFWLDFRAAPKAADALRAPMLERAIGVVYRPRTERQSHYFHARVPDQFDALIHLDDTRALAPLERTARWTAGEVPETYPSAI
;
A
#
# COMPACT_ATOMS: atom_id res chain seq x y z
N MET A 1 51.49 0.41 3.81
CA MET A 1 50.76 0.07 2.57
C MET A 1 49.33 0.48 2.79
N SER A 2 48.87 1.55 2.13
CA SER A 2 47.50 2.05 2.31
C SER A 2 46.54 1.02 1.78
N ASP A 3 45.65 0.50 2.63
CA ASP A 3 44.56 -0.36 2.20
C ASP A 3 43.67 0.47 1.27
N ARG A 4 43.50 0.03 0.02
CA ARG A 4 42.67 0.74 -0.96
C ARG A 4 41.20 0.44 -0.63
N LEU A 5 40.43 1.50 -0.35
CA LEU A 5 39.12 1.46 0.30
C LEU A 5 38.00 0.81 -0.53
N PHE A 6 38.02 1.00 -1.85
CA PHE A 6 37.02 0.43 -2.76
C PHE A 6 37.68 -0.52 -3.74
N ARG A 7 37.00 -1.63 -4.05
CA ARG A 7 37.51 -2.57 -5.06
C ARG A 7 37.49 -1.94 -6.45
N ASP A 8 36.37 -1.34 -6.83
CA ASP A 8 36.13 -0.69 -8.12
C ASP A 8 35.05 0.40 -7.97
N ARG A 9 34.65 1.03 -9.08
CA ARG A 9 33.59 2.05 -9.09
C ARG A 9 32.21 1.51 -8.70
N ARG A 10 31.96 0.21 -8.90
CA ARG A 10 30.70 -0.42 -8.51
C ARG A 10 30.60 -0.54 -6.99
N ASP A 11 31.66 -1.04 -6.36
CA ASP A 11 31.80 -1.15 -4.91
C ASP A 11 31.63 0.21 -4.22
N ALA A 12 32.25 1.25 -4.79
CA ALA A 12 32.11 2.62 -4.35
C ALA A 12 30.68 3.18 -4.50
N GLY A 13 30.01 2.90 -5.62
CA GLY A 13 28.61 3.29 -5.84
C GLY A 13 27.65 2.64 -4.86
N GLN A 14 27.85 1.36 -4.54
CA GLN A 14 27.04 0.64 -3.53
C GLN A 14 27.26 1.16 -2.11
N ALA A 15 28.49 1.56 -1.77
CA ALA A 15 28.77 2.24 -0.51
C ALA A 15 28.06 3.60 -0.43
N LEU A 16 28.15 4.40 -1.49
CA LEU A 16 27.51 5.71 -1.58
C LEU A 16 25.98 5.62 -1.55
N ALA A 17 25.40 4.63 -2.23
CA ALA A 17 23.96 4.37 -2.24
C ALA A 17 23.37 4.12 -0.84
N ARG A 18 24.12 3.43 0.04
CA ARG A 18 23.68 3.19 1.44
C ARG A 18 23.58 4.49 2.24
N LEU A 19 24.46 5.45 1.97
CA LEU A 19 24.44 6.76 2.62
C LEU A 19 23.31 7.65 2.09
N LEU A 20 22.82 7.37 0.88
CA LEU A 20 21.72 8.10 0.24
C LEU A 20 20.37 7.41 0.41
N ALA A 21 20.23 6.42 1.31
CA ALA A 21 19.03 5.59 1.42
C ALA A 21 17.74 6.40 1.67
N ASP A 22 17.84 7.57 2.31
CA ASP A 22 16.72 8.48 2.56
C ASP A 22 16.08 9.05 1.29
N TYR A 23 16.78 8.97 0.15
CA TYR A 23 16.31 9.41 -1.17
C TYR A 23 15.62 8.30 -1.98
N ARG A 24 15.49 7.09 -1.42
CA ARG A 24 14.93 5.94 -2.14
C ARG A 24 13.43 6.15 -2.44
N ASP A 25 13.05 5.81 -3.67
CA ASP A 25 11.68 5.86 -4.20
C ASP A 25 11.02 7.26 -4.15
N ASP A 26 11.78 8.35 -3.95
CA ASP A 26 11.27 9.72 -4.08
C ASP A 26 11.18 10.08 -5.58
N PRO A 27 9.96 10.28 -6.13
CA PRO A 27 9.77 10.53 -7.56
C PRO A 27 10.38 11.86 -8.05
N ARG A 28 10.80 12.74 -7.13
CA ARG A 28 11.46 14.00 -7.45
C ARG A 28 12.97 13.86 -7.61
N VAL A 29 13.54 12.72 -7.24
CA VAL A 29 14.99 12.49 -7.31
C VAL A 29 15.42 12.22 -8.74
N LEU A 30 16.50 12.89 -9.17
CA LEU A 30 17.17 12.67 -10.44
C LEU A 30 18.67 12.48 -10.16
N VAL A 31 19.22 11.34 -10.56
CA VAL A 31 20.65 11.05 -10.39
C VAL A 31 21.39 11.43 -11.67
N LEU A 32 22.36 12.34 -11.54
CA LEU A 32 23.17 12.82 -12.65
C LEU A 32 24.63 12.41 -12.46
N GLY A 33 25.15 11.57 -13.35
CA GLY A 33 26.56 11.16 -13.34
C GLY A 33 27.44 12.09 -14.16
N VAL A 34 28.58 12.52 -13.60
CA VAL A 34 29.61 13.28 -14.33
C VAL A 34 30.45 12.31 -15.18
N PRO A 35 30.47 12.44 -16.52
CA PRO A 35 31.18 11.48 -17.36
C PRO A 35 32.71 11.58 -17.25
N ARG A 36 33.45 10.47 -17.26
CA ARG A 36 32.98 9.10 -17.54
C ARG A 36 32.81 8.26 -16.29
N GLY A 37 33.80 8.26 -15.40
CA GLY A 37 33.81 7.39 -14.22
C GLY A 37 32.66 7.65 -13.25
N GLY A 38 32.22 8.90 -13.10
CA GLY A 38 31.07 9.24 -12.27
C GLY A 38 29.77 8.55 -12.69
N VAL A 39 29.59 8.22 -13.97
CA VAL A 39 28.40 7.50 -14.44
C VAL A 39 28.35 6.05 -13.92
N ALA A 40 29.49 5.39 -13.77
CA ALA A 40 29.55 4.04 -13.22
C ALA A 40 29.15 3.99 -11.74
N VAL A 41 29.53 5.02 -10.97
CA VAL A 41 29.11 5.18 -9.57
C VAL A 41 27.63 5.57 -9.51
N ALA A 42 27.22 6.54 -10.34
CA ALA A 42 25.85 7.03 -10.43
C ALA A 42 24.84 5.93 -10.79
N TYR A 43 25.24 4.97 -11.64
CA TYR A 43 24.42 3.81 -12.00
C TYR A 43 23.98 3.00 -10.77
N GLU A 44 24.93 2.64 -9.91
CA GLU A 44 24.64 1.87 -8.70
C GLU A 44 23.78 2.68 -7.71
N VAL A 45 24.04 3.99 -7.60
CA VAL A 45 23.20 4.92 -6.80
C VAL A 45 21.78 4.98 -7.35
N ALA A 46 21.59 5.27 -8.63
CA ALA A 46 20.29 5.36 -9.27
C ALA A 46 19.49 4.05 -9.14
N THR A 47 20.15 2.91 -9.38
CA THR A 47 19.54 1.58 -9.25
C THR A 47 19.07 1.31 -7.82
N ALA A 48 19.89 1.63 -6.82
CA ALA A 48 19.57 1.40 -5.42
C ALA A 48 18.50 2.35 -4.84
N LEU A 49 18.32 3.51 -5.47
CA LEU A 49 17.33 4.52 -5.08
C LEU A 49 16.03 4.43 -5.89
N GLY A 50 15.96 3.61 -6.94
CA GLY A 50 14.79 3.59 -7.84
C GLY A 50 14.62 4.89 -8.64
N ALA A 51 15.71 5.66 -8.81
CA ALA A 51 15.67 7.00 -9.41
C ALA A 51 16.19 7.00 -10.87
N PRO A 52 15.69 7.90 -11.74
CA PRO A 52 16.23 8.04 -13.10
C PRO A 52 17.72 8.41 -13.11
N LEU A 53 18.50 7.76 -13.99
CA LEU A 53 19.89 8.10 -14.28
C LEU A 53 19.99 8.92 -15.58
N ASP A 54 20.73 10.03 -15.56
CA ASP A 54 21.25 10.66 -16.78
C ASP A 54 22.69 11.16 -16.61
N VAL A 55 23.32 11.58 -17.71
CA VAL A 55 24.62 12.23 -17.72
C VAL A 55 24.51 13.74 -17.56
N PHE A 56 25.40 14.33 -16.76
CA PHE A 56 25.60 15.77 -16.71
C PHE A 56 27.04 16.12 -17.03
N ALA A 57 27.29 16.43 -18.30
CA ALA A 57 28.62 16.71 -18.79
C ALA A 57 28.99 18.19 -18.59
N VAL A 58 30.24 18.42 -18.17
CA VAL A 58 30.81 19.74 -17.91
C VAL A 58 32.25 19.78 -18.43
N ARG A 59 32.63 20.91 -19.04
CA ARG A 59 33.98 21.16 -19.58
C ARG A 59 34.51 22.48 -19.04
N LYS A 60 35.71 22.45 -18.46
CA LYS A 60 36.45 23.64 -18.00
C LYS A 60 36.90 24.49 -19.21
N LEU A 61 36.77 25.80 -19.11
CA LEU A 61 37.41 26.77 -19.98
C LEU A 61 38.75 27.15 -19.33
N GLY A 62 39.85 26.62 -19.84
CA GLY A 62 41.20 26.95 -19.36
C GLY A 62 41.67 28.31 -19.86
N ALA A 63 42.38 29.06 -19.00
CA ALA A 63 42.97 30.34 -19.38
C ALA A 63 44.12 30.16 -20.40
N PRO A 64 44.29 31.09 -21.36
CA PRO A 64 45.37 31.01 -22.35
C PRO A 64 46.76 30.89 -21.70
N GLY A 65 47.54 29.88 -22.11
CA GLY A 65 48.87 29.63 -21.56
C GLY A 65 48.89 29.06 -20.12
N ARG A 66 47.72 28.85 -19.51
CA ARG A 66 47.52 28.26 -18.18
C ARG A 66 46.26 27.39 -18.20
N GLU A 67 46.29 26.35 -19.00
CA GLU A 67 45.13 25.49 -19.30
C GLU A 67 44.52 24.86 -18.03
N GLU A 68 45.32 24.72 -16.97
CA GLU A 68 44.85 24.25 -15.68
C GLU A 68 44.04 25.26 -14.87
N LEU A 69 44.23 26.56 -15.10
CA LEU A 69 43.50 27.63 -14.43
C LEU A 69 42.15 27.88 -15.14
N ALA A 70 41.04 27.61 -14.46
CA ALA A 70 39.69 27.78 -15.00
C ALA A 70 39.27 29.27 -15.08
N MET A 71 39.10 29.80 -16.30
CA MET A 71 38.43 31.10 -16.52
C MET A 71 36.90 30.96 -16.64
N GLY A 72 36.39 29.74 -16.74
CA GLY A 72 34.97 29.44 -16.81
C GLY A 72 34.69 27.95 -17.05
N ALA A 73 33.46 27.61 -17.39
CA ALA A 73 33.05 26.27 -17.79
C ALA A 73 31.85 26.32 -18.74
N VAL A 74 31.73 25.30 -19.58
CA VAL A 74 30.52 25.03 -20.38
C VAL A 74 29.94 23.70 -19.94
N ALA A 75 28.63 23.67 -19.74
CA ALA A 75 27.90 22.51 -19.28
C ALA A 75 26.72 22.19 -20.19
N SER A 76 26.05 21.09 -19.86
CA SER A 76 24.89 20.58 -20.58
C SER A 76 23.85 21.70 -20.83
N ARG A 77 23.17 21.67 -21.98
CA ARG A 77 22.30 22.76 -22.52
C ARG A 77 23.00 24.06 -22.93
N GLY A 78 24.32 24.08 -23.03
CA GLY A 78 25.08 25.27 -23.47
C GLY A 78 25.20 26.35 -22.39
N VAL A 79 24.91 26.00 -21.13
CA VAL A 79 25.12 26.89 -19.99
C VAL A 79 26.60 27.19 -19.88
N THR A 80 26.96 28.48 -19.93
CA THR A 80 28.33 28.95 -19.82
C THR A 80 28.48 29.75 -18.54
N VAL A 81 29.39 29.32 -17.68
CA VAL A 81 29.70 29.98 -16.41
C VAL A 81 31.06 30.63 -16.53
N VAL A 82 31.17 31.91 -16.18
CA VAL A 82 32.41 32.69 -16.28
C VAL A 82 32.97 32.94 -14.88
N ASN A 83 34.29 32.93 -14.75
CA ASN A 83 35.00 33.38 -13.55
C ASN A 83 35.54 34.79 -13.80
N ASP A 84 34.76 35.80 -13.43
CA ASP A 84 35.07 37.21 -13.70
C ASP A 84 36.38 37.68 -13.06
N ASP A 85 36.82 37.08 -11.97
CA ASP A 85 38.08 37.45 -11.31
C ASP A 85 39.30 36.97 -12.10
N VAL A 86 39.23 35.78 -12.69
CA VAL A 86 40.29 35.25 -13.57
C VAL A 86 40.30 35.98 -14.91
N VAL A 87 39.12 36.27 -15.46
CA VAL A 87 38.99 37.02 -16.72
C VAL A 87 39.54 38.43 -16.57
N ARG A 88 39.18 39.14 -15.49
CA ARG A 88 39.71 40.49 -15.20
C ARG A 88 41.18 40.47 -14.81
N GLY A 89 41.62 39.51 -13.99
CA GLY A 89 42.99 39.42 -13.49
C GLY A 89 44.03 39.06 -14.55
N LEU A 90 43.61 38.44 -15.66
CA LEU A 90 44.47 38.05 -16.79
C LEU A 90 44.18 38.84 -18.08
N ASP A 91 43.35 39.89 -17.99
CA ASP A 91 42.92 40.74 -19.11
C ASP A 91 42.44 39.92 -20.34
N ILE A 92 41.60 38.92 -20.08
CA ILE A 92 41.13 37.99 -21.11
C ILE A 92 40.02 38.65 -21.91
N SER A 93 40.27 38.89 -23.21
CA SER A 93 39.26 39.46 -24.09
C SER A 93 38.01 38.56 -24.24
N PRO A 94 36.81 39.15 -24.41
CA PRO A 94 35.58 38.39 -24.67
C PRO A 94 35.69 37.43 -25.86
N GLN A 95 36.44 37.79 -26.90
CA GLN A 95 36.64 36.94 -28.09
C GLN A 95 37.49 35.69 -27.81
N VAL A 96 38.37 35.74 -26.81
CA VAL A 96 39.18 34.58 -26.38
C VAL A 96 38.33 33.64 -25.53
N LEU A 97 37.55 34.19 -24.61
CA LEU A 97 36.59 33.41 -23.80
C LEU A 97 35.54 32.72 -24.69
N GLN A 98 34.97 33.45 -25.66
CA GLN A 98 33.99 32.92 -26.60
C GLN A 98 34.56 31.77 -27.44
N ARG A 99 35.79 31.92 -27.98
CA ARG A 99 36.45 30.86 -28.76
C ARG A 99 36.73 29.61 -27.93
N ALA A 100 37.13 29.78 -26.66
CA ALA A 100 37.29 28.66 -25.75
C ALA A 100 35.94 27.98 -25.47
N ALA A 101 34.90 28.76 -25.18
CA ALA A 101 33.55 28.26 -24.94
C ALA A 101 33.00 27.47 -26.13
N GLU A 102 33.11 27.99 -27.35
CA GLU A 102 32.64 27.32 -28.57
C GLU A 102 33.37 26.01 -28.87
N ARG A 103 34.68 25.94 -28.57
CA ARG A 103 35.45 24.71 -28.74
C ARG A 103 35.01 23.64 -27.74
N GLU A 104 34.92 24.01 -26.47
CA GLU A 104 34.51 23.08 -25.42
C GLU A 104 33.03 22.67 -25.56
N ALA A 105 32.15 23.59 -26.00
CA ALA A 105 30.75 23.31 -26.30
C ALA A 105 30.58 22.28 -27.42
N ARG A 106 31.43 22.32 -28.47
CA ARG A 106 31.37 21.35 -29.57
C ARG A 106 31.71 19.94 -29.12
N GLU A 107 32.75 19.78 -28.30
CA GLU A 107 33.11 18.48 -27.73
C GLU A 107 32.06 17.99 -26.72
N LEU A 108 31.53 18.91 -25.90
CA LEU A 108 30.44 18.61 -24.98
C LEU A 108 29.20 18.08 -25.73
N ALA A 109 28.75 18.79 -26.76
CA ALA A 109 27.61 18.38 -27.59
C ALA A 109 27.86 17.05 -28.32
N ARG A 110 29.11 16.76 -28.72
CA ARG A 110 29.48 15.46 -29.28
C ARG A 110 29.27 14.33 -28.26
N ARG A 111 29.72 14.50 -27.01
CA ARG A 111 29.57 13.51 -25.93
C ARG A 111 28.13 13.35 -25.48
N GLU A 112 27.38 14.45 -25.33
CA GLU A 112 25.96 14.40 -25.00
C GLU A 112 25.16 13.62 -26.06
N ARG A 113 25.42 13.86 -27.35
CA ARG A 113 24.81 13.07 -28.43
C ARG A 113 25.20 11.60 -28.37
N LEU A 114 26.47 11.31 -28.06
CA LEU A 114 26.98 9.95 -27.96
C LEU A 114 26.33 9.16 -26.81
N TYR A 115 26.18 9.78 -25.64
CA TYR A 115 25.63 9.12 -24.46
C TYR A 115 24.10 9.05 -24.49
N ARG A 116 23.42 10.14 -24.88
CA ARG A 116 21.94 10.18 -24.92
C ARG A 116 21.33 9.52 -26.16
N GLN A 117 22.11 9.29 -27.22
CA GLN A 117 21.65 8.62 -28.46
C GLN A 117 20.34 9.21 -29.04
N GLY A 118 20.16 10.54 -28.92
CA GLY A 118 18.96 11.25 -29.38
C GLY A 118 17.91 11.54 -28.30
N ARG A 119 18.05 10.98 -27.08
CA ARG A 119 17.17 11.31 -25.94
C ARG A 119 17.37 12.77 -25.49
N PRO A 120 16.28 13.50 -25.17
CA PRO A 120 16.40 14.82 -24.56
C PRO A 120 16.95 14.72 -23.13
N MET A 121 17.56 15.80 -22.65
CA MET A 121 17.93 15.91 -21.25
C MET A 121 16.67 15.92 -20.36
N PRO A 122 16.63 15.20 -19.23
CA PRO A 122 15.52 15.22 -18.29
C PRO A 122 15.22 16.61 -17.75
N GLU A 123 13.96 16.81 -17.33
CA GLU A 123 13.55 18.03 -16.64
C GLU A 123 14.24 18.11 -15.27
N VAL A 124 14.97 19.20 -15.03
CA VAL A 124 15.72 19.44 -13.78
C VAL A 124 14.96 20.38 -12.84
N ALA A 125 14.13 21.27 -13.37
CA ALA A 125 13.47 22.32 -12.61
C ALA A 125 12.63 21.73 -11.46
N GLY A 126 12.80 22.26 -10.24
CA GLY A 126 12.05 21.83 -9.06
C GLY A 126 12.37 20.41 -8.53
N ARG A 127 13.28 19.67 -9.16
CA ARG A 127 13.68 18.32 -8.74
C ARG A 127 14.79 18.33 -7.68
N THR A 128 14.92 17.23 -6.94
CA THR A 128 16.10 16.94 -6.11
C THR A 128 17.14 16.27 -6.99
N VAL A 129 18.24 16.96 -7.28
CA VAL A 129 19.31 16.44 -8.14
C VAL A 129 20.45 15.91 -7.29
N ILE A 130 20.77 14.63 -7.46
CA ILE A 130 21.97 14.01 -6.88
C ILE A 130 23.05 13.97 -7.97
N LEU A 131 24.05 14.84 -7.86
CA LEU A 131 25.17 14.95 -8.77
C LEU A 131 26.33 14.08 -8.29
N VAL A 132 26.68 13.07 -9.08
CA VAL A 132 27.60 11.99 -8.70
C VAL A 132 28.88 12.02 -9.54
N ASP A 133 30.04 11.88 -8.88
CA ASP A 133 31.34 11.66 -9.51
C ASP A 133 32.09 10.49 -8.85
N ASP A 134 33.12 9.94 -9.49
CA ASP A 134 33.90 8.82 -8.94
C ASP A 134 34.90 9.23 -7.85
N GLY A 135 35.08 10.53 -7.65
CA GLY A 135 35.76 11.14 -6.52
C GLY A 135 36.25 12.54 -6.89
N LEU A 136 36.70 13.29 -5.89
CA LEU A 136 37.16 14.67 -6.12
C LEU A 136 38.53 14.88 -5.50
N ALA A 137 39.54 15.16 -6.35
CA ALA A 137 40.84 15.66 -5.87
C ALA A 137 40.81 17.16 -5.60
N THR A 138 39.98 17.90 -6.35
CA THR A 138 39.70 19.32 -6.14
C THR A 138 38.23 19.59 -6.44
N SER A 139 37.73 20.69 -5.93
CA SER A 139 36.36 21.18 -6.11
C SER A 139 36.09 21.88 -7.45
N ALA A 140 37.12 22.11 -8.28
CA ALA A 140 37.01 23.00 -9.45
C ALA A 140 35.99 22.52 -10.51
N SER A 141 36.07 21.25 -10.92
CA SER A 141 35.13 20.67 -11.91
C SER A 141 33.72 20.55 -11.36
N MET A 142 33.59 20.15 -10.08
CA MET A 142 32.28 20.00 -9.43
C MET A 142 31.60 21.36 -9.21
N ARG A 143 32.33 22.41 -8.84
CA ARG A 143 31.79 23.79 -8.77
C ARG A 143 31.22 24.28 -10.09
N ALA A 144 31.94 24.02 -11.18
CA ALA A 144 31.46 24.35 -12.51
C ALA A 144 30.14 23.62 -12.83
N ALA A 145 30.04 22.36 -12.42
CA ALA A 145 28.82 21.57 -12.58
C ALA A 145 27.66 22.12 -11.74
N ILE A 146 27.89 22.44 -10.47
CA ILE A 146 26.89 23.01 -9.56
C ILE A 146 26.36 24.33 -10.10
N ARG A 147 27.24 25.26 -10.50
CA ARG A 147 26.82 26.57 -11.05
C ARG A 147 25.98 26.41 -12.30
N ALA A 148 26.37 25.51 -13.20
CA ALA A 148 25.58 25.25 -14.40
C ALA A 148 24.23 24.58 -14.10
N LEU A 149 24.20 23.69 -13.10
CA LEU A 149 22.98 23.03 -12.67
C LEU A 149 22.01 24.03 -12.02
N GLN A 150 22.50 25.01 -11.26
CA GLN A 150 21.69 26.05 -10.63
C GLN A 150 20.91 26.92 -11.65
N GLU A 151 21.47 27.17 -12.83
CA GLU A 151 20.76 27.85 -13.94
C GLU A 151 19.53 27.06 -14.43
N LEU A 152 19.49 25.75 -14.19
CA LEU A 152 18.35 24.88 -14.49
C LEU A 152 17.29 24.85 -13.37
N ARG A 153 17.49 25.62 -12.30
CA ARG A 153 16.55 25.82 -11.18
C ARG A 153 16.08 24.51 -10.50
N PRO A 154 16.99 23.61 -10.10
CA PRO A 154 16.62 22.46 -9.28
C PRO A 154 15.99 22.91 -7.96
N GLY A 155 15.12 22.08 -7.39
CA GLY A 155 14.55 22.31 -6.07
C GLY A 155 15.55 22.04 -4.94
N ARG A 156 16.47 21.10 -5.16
CA ARG A 156 17.58 20.76 -4.26
C ARG A 156 18.76 20.20 -5.04
N VAL A 157 19.99 20.49 -4.63
CA VAL A 157 21.24 19.94 -5.18
C VAL A 157 21.99 19.19 -4.08
N VAL A 158 22.25 17.91 -4.32
CA VAL A 158 23.06 17.03 -3.47
C VAL A 158 24.29 16.61 -4.26
N VAL A 159 25.48 16.80 -3.72
CA VAL A 159 26.71 16.26 -4.31
C VAL A 159 27.05 14.96 -3.60
N ALA A 160 27.20 13.88 -4.34
CA ALA A 160 27.53 12.58 -3.78
C ALA A 160 28.79 12.00 -4.41
N VAL A 161 29.82 11.73 -3.60
CA VAL A 161 31.10 11.21 -4.09
C VAL A 161 31.67 10.12 -3.17
N PRO A 162 32.34 9.09 -3.70
CA PRO A 162 32.92 8.05 -2.86
C PRO A 162 34.09 8.54 -2.00
N ALA A 163 34.97 9.37 -2.56
CA ALA A 163 36.14 9.87 -1.84
C ALA A 163 36.55 11.29 -2.27
N ALA A 164 36.85 12.15 -1.28
CA ALA A 164 37.36 13.51 -1.49
C ALA A 164 38.10 14.03 -0.23
N PRO A 165 39.02 15.01 -0.34
CA PRO A 165 39.57 15.70 0.82
C PRO A 165 38.46 16.38 1.64
N GLU A 166 38.58 16.36 2.97
CA GLU A 166 37.64 17.05 3.86
C GLU A 166 37.48 18.55 3.50
N SER A 167 38.58 19.21 3.14
CA SER A 167 38.57 20.61 2.68
C SER A 167 37.76 20.82 1.39
N THR A 168 37.74 19.85 0.48
CA THR A 168 36.93 19.89 -0.74
C THR A 168 35.45 19.71 -0.42
N CYS A 169 35.10 18.79 0.49
CA CYS A 169 33.73 18.61 0.95
C CYS A 169 33.19 19.87 1.65
N ALA A 170 33.97 20.44 2.57
CA ALA A 170 33.61 21.65 3.31
C ALA A 170 33.46 22.88 2.40
N GLU A 171 34.25 22.96 1.33
CA GLU A 171 34.12 24.03 0.35
C GLU A 171 32.87 23.88 -0.52
N LEU A 172 32.51 22.66 -0.90
CA LEU A 172 31.33 22.39 -1.72
C LEU A 172 30.02 22.53 -0.94
N SER A 173 30.00 22.22 0.36
CA SER A 173 28.79 22.35 1.21
C SER A 173 28.30 23.79 1.35
N LEU A 174 29.14 24.79 1.05
CA LEU A 174 28.75 26.20 0.98
C LEU A 174 27.95 26.54 -0.30
N ALA A 175 27.94 25.67 -1.30
CA ALA A 175 27.36 25.92 -2.62
C ALA A 175 26.15 25.03 -2.95
N VAL A 176 25.84 24.01 -2.14
CA VAL A 176 24.78 23.03 -2.36
C VAL A 176 24.03 22.73 -1.07
N ASP A 177 22.88 22.08 -1.17
CA ASP A 177 22.05 21.75 -0.01
C ASP A 177 22.64 20.62 0.84
N GLU A 178 23.40 19.71 0.21
CA GLU A 178 24.04 18.59 0.91
C GLU A 178 25.26 18.06 0.15
N VAL A 179 26.29 17.66 0.90
CA VAL A 179 27.44 16.90 0.37
C VAL A 179 27.52 15.57 1.10
N VAL A 180 27.38 14.48 0.35
CA VAL A 180 27.51 13.10 0.84
C VAL A 180 28.83 12.54 0.34
N CYS A 181 29.76 12.32 1.25
CA CYS A 181 31.07 11.75 0.94
C CYS A 181 31.26 10.43 1.70
N ALA A 182 31.51 9.32 1.01
CA ALA A 182 31.63 8.03 1.68
C ALA A 182 32.91 7.89 2.50
N THR A 183 33.98 8.57 2.12
CA THR A 183 35.21 8.67 2.91
C THR A 183 36.01 9.93 2.59
N THR A 184 36.73 10.46 3.59
CA THR A 184 37.62 11.63 3.44
C THR A 184 39.07 11.27 3.82
N PRO A 185 39.81 10.53 2.96
CA PRO A 185 41.14 10.04 3.32
C PRO A 185 42.13 11.19 3.50
N THR A 186 43.06 11.06 4.44
CA THR A 186 44.18 11.99 4.61
C THR A 186 45.49 11.20 4.79
N PRO A 187 46.53 11.43 3.97
CA PRO A 187 46.60 12.37 2.85
C PRO A 187 45.84 11.88 1.61
N PHE A 188 45.23 12.81 0.87
CA PHE A 188 44.56 12.54 -0.41
C PHE A 188 45.38 13.12 -1.57
N SER A 189 45.93 12.27 -2.45
CA SER A 189 46.74 12.72 -3.58
C SER A 189 46.01 12.64 -4.92
N ALA A 190 45.22 11.60 -5.14
CA ALA A 190 44.44 11.44 -6.37
C ALA A 190 43.22 10.53 -6.12
N VAL A 191 42.16 10.70 -6.92
CA VAL A 191 40.94 9.87 -6.82
C VAL A 191 41.26 8.37 -6.91
N GLY A 192 42.13 7.99 -7.85
CA GLY A 192 42.49 6.58 -8.07
C GLY A 192 43.18 5.89 -6.88
N THR A 193 43.68 6.62 -5.87
CA THR A 193 44.27 5.98 -4.68
C THR A 193 43.22 5.36 -3.76
N ALA A 194 41.94 5.74 -3.91
CA ALA A 194 40.84 5.15 -3.17
C ALA A 194 40.39 3.79 -3.75
N TYR A 195 40.89 3.39 -4.93
CA TYR A 195 40.38 2.25 -5.71
C TYR A 195 41.45 1.18 -5.97
N GLN A 196 41.12 -0.10 -5.77
CA GLN A 196 41.96 -1.23 -6.15
C GLN A 196 42.08 -1.34 -7.67
N ASP A 197 40.95 -1.26 -8.37
CA ASP A 197 40.86 -1.11 -9.82
C ASP A 197 40.27 0.26 -10.18
N PHE A 198 41.08 1.06 -10.88
CA PHE A 198 40.69 2.38 -11.40
C PHE A 198 40.89 2.48 -12.91
N ALA A 199 40.63 1.38 -13.63
CA ALA A 199 40.65 1.35 -15.09
C ALA A 199 39.79 2.48 -15.68
N GLN A 200 40.21 3.02 -16.82
CA GLN A 200 39.52 4.15 -17.43
C GLN A 200 38.16 3.72 -17.99
N THR A 201 37.08 4.31 -17.47
CA THR A 201 35.74 4.09 -18.03
C THR A 201 35.67 4.60 -19.47
N THR A 202 35.25 3.72 -20.38
CA THR A 202 35.12 3.97 -21.82
C THR A 202 33.77 4.59 -22.17
N ASP A 203 33.66 5.19 -23.36
CA ASP A 203 32.37 5.72 -23.84
C ASP A 203 31.34 4.61 -24.04
N ASP A 204 31.76 3.40 -24.40
CA ASP A 204 30.87 2.24 -24.58
C ASP A 204 30.35 1.69 -23.25
N GLU A 205 31.17 1.69 -22.20
CA GLU A 205 30.72 1.36 -20.85
C GLU A 205 29.68 2.37 -20.34
N VAL A 206 29.92 3.69 -20.55
CA VAL A 206 28.93 4.73 -20.22
C VAL A 206 27.61 4.47 -20.96
N ARG A 207 27.67 4.15 -22.26
CA ARG A 207 26.46 3.82 -23.05
C ARG A 207 25.77 2.55 -22.56
N GLY A 208 26.54 1.53 -22.17
CA GLY A 208 26.02 0.28 -21.63
C GLY A 208 25.27 0.51 -20.31
N LEU A 209 25.88 1.26 -19.40
CA LEU A 209 25.27 1.62 -18.11
C LEU A 209 24.04 2.50 -18.29
N MET A 210 24.08 3.50 -19.18
CA MET A 210 22.93 4.36 -19.48
C MET A 210 21.74 3.59 -20.07
N ARG A 211 22.00 2.52 -20.84
CA ARG A 211 20.95 1.60 -21.34
C ARG A 211 20.44 0.65 -20.25
N ALA A 212 21.34 0.14 -19.40
CA ALA A 212 20.95 -0.73 -18.29
C ALA A 212 20.18 0.02 -17.20
N ALA A 213 20.41 1.34 -17.07
CA ALA A 213 19.72 2.24 -16.14
C ALA A 213 18.43 2.83 -16.71
N GLU A 214 18.12 2.57 -17.99
CA GLU A 214 16.77 2.79 -18.43
C GLU A 214 15.91 1.90 -17.52
N PRO A 215 14.95 2.47 -16.75
CA PRO A 215 13.87 1.62 -16.29
C PRO A 215 13.38 0.89 -17.54
N PRO A 216 13.02 -0.41 -17.46
CA PRO A 216 12.37 -1.04 -18.59
C PRO A 216 11.34 -0.02 -19.05
N THR A 217 11.52 0.52 -20.26
CA THR A 217 10.45 1.29 -20.87
C THR A 217 9.26 0.37 -20.68
N PRO A 218 8.12 0.81 -20.12
CA PRO A 218 6.92 0.03 -20.24
C PRO A 218 6.80 -0.11 -21.75
N ALA A 219 7.25 -1.25 -22.25
CA ALA A 219 7.04 -1.63 -23.60
C ALA A 219 5.53 -1.66 -23.57
N HIS A 220 4.96 -0.61 -24.14
CA HIS A 220 3.73 -0.75 -24.85
C HIS A 220 4.08 -1.75 -25.96
N ALA A 221 4.17 -3.03 -25.56
CA ALA A 221 3.85 -4.15 -26.38
C ALA A 221 2.51 -3.80 -27.05
N PRO A 222 2.09 -4.52 -28.08
CA PRO A 222 0.65 -4.73 -28.22
C PRO A 222 0.13 -5.16 -26.82
N THR A 223 -0.54 -4.23 -26.13
CA THR A 223 -0.31 -3.82 -24.72
C THR A 223 -1.02 -4.70 -23.70
N ALA A 224 -0.60 -4.70 -22.42
CA ALA A 224 -1.40 -5.32 -21.35
C ALA A 224 -2.87 -4.86 -21.39
N VAL A 225 -3.11 -3.59 -21.72
CA VAL A 225 -4.43 -3.03 -22.04
C VAL A 225 -5.15 -3.80 -23.15
N ALA A 226 -4.50 -4.09 -24.27
CA ALA A 226 -5.11 -4.86 -25.36
C ALA A 226 -5.41 -6.32 -24.95
N ALA A 227 -4.51 -6.95 -24.17
CA ALA A 227 -4.72 -8.29 -23.65
C ALA A 227 -5.90 -8.34 -22.66
N VAL A 228 -6.02 -7.35 -21.78
CA VAL A 228 -7.14 -7.19 -20.86
C VAL A 228 -8.41 -6.88 -21.61
N ARG A 229 -8.43 -5.88 -22.50
CA ARG A 229 -9.60 -5.51 -23.31
C ARG A 229 -10.15 -6.69 -24.11
N ALA A 230 -9.29 -7.57 -24.62
CA ALA A 230 -9.71 -8.75 -25.36
C ALA A 230 -10.39 -9.83 -24.48
N ALA A 231 -10.17 -9.81 -23.16
CA ALA A 231 -10.67 -10.80 -22.20
C ALA A 231 -11.71 -10.23 -21.22
N ALA A 232 -11.76 -8.90 -21.07
CA ALA A 232 -12.66 -8.18 -20.20
C ALA A 232 -14.11 -8.40 -20.62
N GLN A 233 -14.96 -8.72 -19.64
CA GLN A 233 -16.41 -8.80 -19.82
C GLN A 233 -17.02 -7.54 -19.23
N PRO A 234 -17.79 -6.75 -19.99
CA PRO A 234 -18.41 -5.54 -19.45
C PRO A 234 -19.35 -5.89 -18.30
N VAL A 235 -19.36 -5.05 -17.27
CA VAL A 235 -20.28 -5.20 -16.13
C VAL A 235 -21.03 -3.91 -15.88
N GLU A 236 -22.31 -4.05 -15.52
CA GLU A 236 -23.11 -2.93 -15.05
C GLU A 236 -23.01 -2.85 -13.53
N ASN A 237 -22.63 -1.70 -12.99
CA ASN A 237 -22.47 -1.46 -11.55
C ASN A 237 -21.61 -2.50 -10.81
N GLY A 238 -20.63 -3.10 -11.49
CA GLY A 238 -19.70 -4.08 -10.91
C GLY A 238 -20.26 -5.49 -10.74
N VAL A 239 -21.42 -5.80 -11.33
CA VAL A 239 -22.04 -7.12 -11.21
C VAL A 239 -21.78 -7.93 -12.48
N PRO A 240 -21.03 -9.06 -12.42
CA PRO A 240 -20.89 -9.96 -13.57
C PRO A 240 -22.22 -10.69 -13.84
N SER A 241 -22.34 -11.30 -15.02
CA SER A 241 -23.48 -12.16 -15.30
C SER A 241 -23.55 -13.32 -14.28
N GLU A 242 -24.77 -13.80 -14.00
CA GLU A 242 -24.97 -14.95 -13.10
C GLU A 242 -24.09 -16.13 -13.54
N GLN A 243 -24.12 -16.49 -14.83
CA GLN A 243 -23.32 -17.59 -15.35
C GLN A 243 -21.81 -17.37 -15.12
N THR A 244 -21.30 -16.16 -15.40
CA THR A 244 -19.89 -15.81 -15.18
C THR A 244 -19.49 -16.01 -13.71
N LEU A 245 -20.32 -15.57 -12.77
CA LEU A 245 -20.08 -15.74 -11.34
C LEU A 245 -20.10 -17.23 -10.94
N LEU A 246 -21.10 -17.98 -11.40
CA LEU A 246 -21.25 -19.39 -11.08
C LEU A 246 -20.10 -20.25 -11.64
N ASP A 247 -19.57 -19.88 -12.81
CA ASP A 247 -18.42 -20.53 -13.45
C ASP A 247 -17.12 -20.30 -12.67
N LEU A 248 -16.87 -19.06 -12.21
CA LEU A 248 -15.71 -18.78 -11.36
C LEU A 248 -15.76 -19.61 -10.07
N VAL A 249 -16.91 -19.57 -9.39
CA VAL A 249 -17.13 -20.25 -8.09
C VAL A 249 -16.98 -21.75 -8.25
N GLY A 250 -17.60 -22.35 -9.25
CA GLY A 250 -17.60 -23.80 -9.44
C GLY A 250 -18.13 -24.52 -8.21
N ASP A 251 -17.31 -25.39 -7.61
CA ASP A 251 -17.64 -26.17 -6.41
C ASP A 251 -17.00 -25.61 -5.11
N ALA A 252 -16.41 -24.41 -5.17
CA ALA A 252 -15.78 -23.81 -3.99
C ALA A 252 -16.80 -23.53 -2.88
N HIS A 253 -16.45 -23.85 -1.65
CA HIS A 253 -17.27 -23.57 -0.47
C HIS A 253 -16.99 -22.19 0.13
N LEU A 254 -15.82 -21.60 -0.14
CA LEU A 254 -15.46 -20.27 0.35
C LEU A 254 -15.35 -19.28 -0.81
N VAL A 255 -16.10 -18.18 -0.77
CA VAL A 255 -16.01 -17.12 -1.78
C VAL A 255 -15.69 -15.81 -1.08
N LEU A 256 -14.49 -15.30 -1.31
CA LEU A 256 -13.95 -14.08 -0.73
C LEU A 256 -14.19 -12.93 -1.71
N ILE A 257 -15.01 -11.97 -1.33
CA ILE A 257 -15.35 -10.82 -2.16
C ILE A 257 -14.81 -9.53 -1.51
N GLY A 258 -13.75 -9.01 -2.15
CA GLY A 258 -13.00 -7.83 -1.77
C GLY A 258 -13.74 -6.51 -1.95
N GLU A 259 -13.05 -5.44 -1.57
CA GLU A 259 -13.34 -4.07 -1.98
C GLU A 259 -12.04 -3.26 -1.92
N ALA A 260 -11.83 -2.33 -2.86
CA ALA A 260 -10.68 -1.43 -2.84
C ALA A 260 -10.87 -0.23 -1.90
N SER A 261 -12.09 -0.04 -1.38
CA SER A 261 -12.36 0.90 -0.31
C SER A 261 -13.53 0.50 0.59
N HIS A 262 -13.49 0.89 1.86
CA HIS A 262 -14.61 0.71 2.81
C HIS A 262 -15.75 1.73 2.65
N GLY A 263 -15.72 2.55 1.59
CA GLY A 263 -16.56 3.72 1.47
C GLY A 263 -17.18 3.91 0.09
N THR A 264 -17.14 2.90 -0.78
CA THR A 264 -17.63 2.98 -2.17
C THR A 264 -18.94 2.21 -2.31
N HIS A 265 -19.98 2.86 -2.84
CA HIS A 265 -21.32 2.30 -2.99
C HIS A 265 -21.34 1.09 -3.91
N GLU A 266 -20.72 1.17 -5.08
CA GLU A 266 -20.74 0.12 -6.11
C GLU A 266 -20.08 -1.17 -5.61
N PHE A 267 -19.00 -1.09 -4.82
CA PHE A 267 -18.36 -2.27 -4.23
C PHE A 267 -19.29 -3.02 -3.28
N TYR A 268 -20.01 -2.29 -2.41
CA TYR A 268 -21.01 -2.89 -1.54
C TYR A 268 -22.20 -3.46 -2.31
N ALA A 269 -22.69 -2.73 -3.31
CA ALA A 269 -23.85 -3.15 -4.10
C ALA A 269 -23.54 -4.41 -4.91
N ALA A 270 -22.36 -4.47 -5.53
CA ALA A 270 -21.89 -5.64 -6.27
C ALA A 270 -21.70 -6.86 -5.35
N ARG A 271 -21.07 -6.67 -4.18
CA ARG A 271 -20.97 -7.72 -3.15
C ARG A 271 -22.34 -8.26 -2.76
N ALA A 272 -23.28 -7.38 -2.46
CA ALA A 272 -24.64 -7.77 -2.09
C ALA A 272 -25.32 -8.58 -3.21
N ALA A 273 -25.27 -8.11 -4.47
CA ALA A 273 -25.90 -8.78 -5.61
C ALA A 273 -25.29 -10.16 -5.89
N MET A 274 -23.95 -10.26 -5.89
CA MET A 274 -23.26 -11.54 -6.07
C MET A 274 -23.60 -12.51 -4.93
N THR A 275 -23.60 -12.04 -3.68
CA THR A 275 -23.97 -12.89 -2.53
C THR A 275 -25.41 -13.41 -2.61
N ARG A 276 -26.38 -12.57 -3.04
CA ARG A 276 -27.77 -13.03 -3.26
C ARG A 276 -27.82 -14.18 -4.25
N THR A 277 -27.12 -14.02 -5.38
CA THR A 277 -27.00 -15.04 -6.42
C THR A 277 -26.39 -16.34 -5.88
N LEU A 278 -25.33 -16.24 -5.07
CA LEU A 278 -24.67 -17.42 -4.48
C LEU A 278 -25.56 -18.14 -3.46
N ILE A 279 -26.33 -17.40 -2.67
CA ILE A 279 -27.31 -17.97 -1.73
C ILE A 279 -28.39 -18.73 -2.52
N GLU A 280 -29.00 -18.07 -3.51
CA GLU A 280 -30.15 -18.61 -4.26
C GLU A 280 -29.76 -19.78 -5.18
N GLN A 281 -28.61 -19.69 -5.87
CA GLN A 281 -28.23 -20.63 -6.92
C GLN A 281 -27.24 -21.71 -6.47
N LYS A 282 -26.41 -21.44 -5.45
CA LYS A 282 -25.33 -22.35 -5.00
C LYS A 282 -25.48 -22.81 -3.55
N GLY A 283 -26.51 -22.34 -2.84
CA GLY A 283 -26.82 -22.76 -1.46
C GLY A 283 -25.80 -22.25 -0.44
N PHE A 284 -25.18 -21.09 -0.69
CA PHE A 284 -24.38 -20.40 0.32
C PHE A 284 -25.25 -20.06 1.52
N ASN A 285 -24.79 -20.42 2.72
CA ASN A 285 -25.58 -20.37 3.94
C ASN A 285 -24.97 -19.51 5.04
N ALA A 286 -23.88 -18.82 4.75
CA ALA A 286 -23.32 -17.82 5.65
C ALA A 286 -22.68 -16.67 4.88
N VAL A 287 -22.88 -15.47 5.41
CA VAL A 287 -22.15 -14.27 5.02
C VAL A 287 -21.29 -13.85 6.21
N ALA A 288 -19.98 -13.90 6.07
CA ALA A 288 -19.02 -13.51 7.09
C ALA A 288 -18.37 -12.18 6.70
N ILE A 289 -18.43 -11.18 7.56
CA ILE A 289 -17.94 -9.83 7.28
C ILE A 289 -16.70 -9.49 8.13
N GLU A 290 -15.86 -8.59 7.63
CA GLU A 290 -14.81 -7.88 8.40
C GLU A 290 -15.46 -6.93 9.41
N GLY A 291 -16.18 -7.49 10.37
CA GLY A 291 -16.89 -6.74 11.39
C GLY A 291 -16.91 -7.48 12.71
N ASP A 292 -17.26 -6.73 13.76
CA ASP A 292 -17.34 -7.21 15.13
C ASP A 292 -18.31 -8.39 15.26
N TRP A 293 -17.86 -9.47 15.91
CA TRP A 293 -18.65 -10.67 16.17
C TRP A 293 -19.99 -10.41 16.88
N PRO A 294 -20.06 -9.70 18.03
CA PRO A 294 -21.33 -9.47 18.74
C PRO A 294 -22.29 -8.57 17.97
N ASP A 295 -21.79 -7.62 17.19
CA ASP A 295 -22.64 -6.72 16.39
C ASP A 295 -23.30 -7.47 15.24
N ALA A 296 -22.51 -8.26 14.52
CA ALA A 296 -23.01 -9.14 13.47
C ALA A 296 -23.95 -10.23 14.04
N TYR A 297 -23.72 -10.68 15.28
CA TYR A 297 -24.62 -11.64 15.93
C TYR A 297 -26.03 -11.08 16.13
N ARG A 298 -26.19 -9.80 16.48
CA ARG A 298 -27.52 -9.16 16.53
C ARG A 298 -28.23 -9.22 15.19
N VAL A 299 -27.52 -8.90 14.10
CA VAL A 299 -28.04 -9.02 12.72
C VAL A 299 -28.39 -10.46 12.39
N ASN A 300 -27.54 -11.41 12.76
CA ASN A 300 -27.79 -12.83 12.57
C ASN A 300 -29.10 -13.29 13.21
N ARG A 301 -29.33 -12.89 14.46
CA ARG A 301 -30.58 -13.19 15.18
C ARG A 301 -31.77 -12.60 14.45
N PHE A 302 -31.65 -11.36 13.98
CA PHE A 302 -32.71 -10.71 13.19
C PHE A 302 -33.00 -11.50 11.91
N VAL A 303 -32.03 -11.75 11.05
CA VAL A 303 -32.26 -12.41 9.74
C VAL A 303 -32.73 -13.86 9.88
N ARG A 304 -32.52 -14.50 11.04
CA ARG A 304 -32.99 -15.86 11.32
C ARG A 304 -34.34 -15.92 12.05
N GLY A 305 -34.93 -14.79 12.44
CA GLY A 305 -36.21 -14.76 13.17
C GLY A 305 -36.08 -15.07 14.65
N ARG A 306 -34.96 -14.67 15.26
CA ARG A 306 -34.62 -14.89 16.68
C ARG A 306 -34.29 -13.60 17.43
N SER A 307 -34.56 -12.43 16.83
CA SER A 307 -34.42 -11.12 17.47
C SER A 307 -35.79 -10.53 17.79
N ASP A 308 -35.81 -9.63 18.76
CA ASP A 308 -36.95 -8.74 19.06
C ASP A 308 -36.92 -7.46 18.19
N ASP A 309 -35.90 -7.28 17.34
CA ASP A 309 -35.84 -6.18 16.37
C ASP A 309 -36.89 -6.38 15.26
N ASP A 310 -37.68 -5.35 14.96
CA ASP A 310 -38.78 -5.42 14.00
C ASP A 310 -38.31 -5.18 12.56
N VAL A 311 -37.30 -4.32 12.38
CA VAL A 311 -36.78 -3.91 11.06
C VAL A 311 -35.25 -3.97 11.00
N ALA A 312 -34.72 -4.11 9.79
CA ALA A 312 -33.28 -4.26 9.55
C ALA A 312 -32.44 -3.11 10.10
N GLU A 313 -32.98 -1.89 10.12
CA GLU A 313 -32.29 -0.71 10.68
C GLU A 313 -31.97 -0.88 12.17
N GLU A 314 -32.89 -1.48 12.93
CA GLU A 314 -32.75 -1.73 14.36
C GLU A 314 -31.69 -2.81 14.64
N ALA A 315 -31.72 -3.88 13.86
CA ALA A 315 -30.73 -4.95 13.95
C ALA A 315 -29.30 -4.44 13.69
N LEU A 316 -29.15 -3.47 12.79
CA LEU A 316 -27.85 -2.84 12.52
C LEU A 316 -27.36 -1.93 13.65
N ARG A 317 -28.19 -1.59 14.65
CA ARG A 317 -27.82 -0.64 15.73
C ARG A 317 -26.68 -1.15 16.62
N GLY A 318 -26.23 -2.40 16.47
CA GLY A 318 -25.01 -2.90 17.11
C GLY A 318 -23.74 -2.18 16.63
N PHE A 319 -23.66 -1.84 15.35
CA PHE A 319 -22.46 -1.28 14.69
C PHE A 319 -22.24 0.22 14.99
N GLN A 320 -22.07 0.58 16.26
CA GLN A 320 -21.96 1.99 16.70
C GLN A 320 -20.53 2.52 16.77
N ARG A 321 -19.53 1.63 16.69
CA ARG A 321 -18.11 2.01 16.79
C ARG A 321 -17.61 2.58 15.47
N PHE A 322 -16.54 3.37 15.58
CA PHE A 322 -15.82 3.82 14.40
C PHE A 322 -15.23 2.62 13.62
N PRO A 323 -15.36 2.61 12.28
CA PRO A 323 -16.21 3.47 11.45
C PRO A 323 -17.69 3.07 11.48
N THR A 324 -18.61 4.01 11.68
CA THR A 324 -20.05 3.65 11.77
C THR A 324 -20.63 3.22 10.42
N TRP A 325 -20.16 3.80 9.31
CA TRP A 325 -20.76 3.60 7.98
C TRP A 325 -20.43 2.26 7.33
N MET A 326 -19.35 1.59 7.75
CA MET A 326 -18.83 0.40 7.06
C MET A 326 -19.87 -0.72 7.01
N TRP A 327 -20.65 -0.88 8.08
CA TRP A 327 -21.76 -1.84 8.11
C TRP A 327 -23.13 -1.18 8.37
N ARG A 328 -23.18 0.08 8.82
CA ARG A 328 -24.42 0.89 8.87
C ARG A 328 -24.53 1.82 7.67
N ASN A 329 -24.90 1.24 6.54
CA ASN A 329 -25.15 1.98 5.32
C ASN A 329 -26.39 1.46 4.61
N THR A 330 -26.84 2.23 3.63
CA THR A 330 -28.03 1.93 2.81
C THR A 330 -27.97 0.57 2.11
N VAL A 331 -26.80 0.16 1.60
CA VAL A 331 -26.67 -1.12 0.87
C VAL A 331 -26.75 -2.32 1.82
N VAL A 332 -26.08 -2.26 2.96
CA VAL A 332 -26.14 -3.33 3.97
C VAL A 332 -27.54 -3.40 4.59
N LEU A 333 -28.21 -2.27 4.79
CA LEU A 333 -29.61 -2.22 5.22
C LEU A 333 -30.52 -3.01 4.26
N ASP A 334 -30.41 -2.72 2.95
CA ASP A 334 -31.20 -3.40 1.92
C ASP A 334 -30.84 -4.89 1.83
N PHE A 335 -29.57 -5.25 1.97
CA PHE A 335 -29.13 -6.64 1.97
C PHE A 335 -29.65 -7.42 3.17
N VAL A 336 -29.58 -6.87 4.38
CA VAL A 336 -30.09 -7.49 5.61
C VAL A 336 -31.61 -7.65 5.56
N GLY A 337 -32.34 -6.65 5.05
CA GLY A 337 -33.78 -6.75 4.81
C GLY A 337 -34.12 -7.88 3.84
N TRP A 338 -33.44 -7.94 2.69
CA TRP A 338 -33.61 -9.02 1.72
C TRP A 338 -33.27 -10.39 2.33
N LEU A 339 -32.19 -10.51 3.09
CA LEU A 339 -31.76 -11.78 3.68
C LEU A 339 -32.78 -12.30 4.69
N ARG A 340 -33.39 -11.40 5.48
CA ARG A 340 -34.50 -11.72 6.36
C ARG A 340 -35.69 -12.26 5.58
N GLU A 341 -36.11 -11.57 4.53
CA GLU A 341 -37.24 -12.00 3.69
C GLU A 341 -36.97 -13.33 2.99
N HIS A 342 -35.75 -13.54 2.49
CA HIS A 342 -35.34 -14.80 1.88
C HIS A 342 -35.46 -15.94 2.89
N ASN A 343 -34.89 -15.77 4.08
CA ASN A 343 -34.93 -16.76 5.16
C ASN A 343 -36.34 -17.07 5.65
N ASP A 344 -37.25 -16.10 5.66
CA ASP A 344 -38.64 -16.32 6.10
C ASP A 344 -39.50 -17.08 5.08
N ARG A 345 -39.06 -17.14 3.81
CA ARG A 345 -39.68 -18.00 2.78
C ARG A 345 -39.24 -19.46 2.89
N LEU A 346 -38.12 -19.73 3.56
CA LEU A 346 -37.65 -21.10 3.79
C LEU A 346 -38.54 -21.81 4.82
N ALA A 347 -38.66 -23.13 4.68
CA ALA A 347 -39.37 -23.93 5.66
C ALA A 347 -38.69 -23.85 7.05
N ARG A 348 -39.48 -24.02 8.12
CA ARG A 348 -39.01 -23.80 9.51
C ARG A 348 -37.88 -24.75 9.94
N ASP A 349 -37.77 -25.89 9.29
CA ASP A 349 -36.80 -26.96 9.52
C ASP A 349 -35.52 -26.84 8.67
N VAL A 350 -35.48 -25.89 7.73
CA VAL A 350 -34.28 -25.61 6.93
C VAL A 350 -33.33 -24.71 7.73
N ASP A 351 -32.03 -25.02 7.70
CA ASP A 351 -31.02 -24.15 8.30
C ASP A 351 -30.91 -22.84 7.50
N LYS A 352 -31.40 -21.75 8.10
CA LYS A 352 -31.43 -20.42 7.51
C LYS A 352 -30.03 -19.85 7.32
N THR A 353 -29.84 -19.07 6.26
CA THR A 353 -28.58 -18.37 5.96
C THR A 353 -28.28 -17.34 7.05
N GLY A 354 -27.09 -17.40 7.63
CA GLY A 354 -26.67 -16.51 8.72
C GLY A 354 -25.77 -15.35 8.28
N PHE A 355 -25.59 -14.38 9.17
CA PHE A 355 -24.73 -13.20 9.00
C PHE A 355 -23.74 -13.13 10.18
N TYR A 356 -22.44 -13.08 9.93
CA TYR A 356 -21.42 -13.33 10.95
C TYR A 356 -20.31 -12.31 10.89
N GLY A 357 -19.74 -11.95 12.04
CA GLY A 357 -18.53 -11.13 12.12
C GLY A 357 -17.29 -12.02 12.06
N LEU A 358 -16.14 -11.43 11.77
CA LEU A 358 -14.84 -12.11 11.82
C LEU A 358 -13.81 -11.36 12.66
N ASP A 359 -14.03 -10.06 12.91
CA ASP A 359 -13.04 -9.14 13.45
C ASP A 359 -13.00 -9.14 14.98
N LEU A 360 -11.92 -8.59 15.54
CA LEU A 360 -11.58 -8.70 16.96
C LEU A 360 -11.68 -7.39 17.76
N TYR A 361 -12.14 -6.30 17.17
CA TYR A 361 -12.15 -4.99 17.83
C TYR A 361 -13.15 -4.88 18.99
N SER A 362 -14.16 -5.75 19.06
CA SER A 362 -15.26 -5.74 20.03
C SER A 362 -14.94 -6.29 21.43
N LEU A 363 -13.78 -5.98 22.02
CA LEU A 363 -13.36 -6.52 23.33
C LEU A 363 -14.47 -6.48 24.42
N HIS A 364 -14.93 -5.28 24.79
CA HIS A 364 -15.90 -5.10 25.89
C HIS A 364 -17.28 -5.65 25.55
N ARG A 365 -17.79 -5.43 24.33
CA ARG A 365 -19.06 -6.04 23.88
C ARG A 365 -19.02 -7.57 23.87
N SER A 366 -17.86 -8.15 23.60
CA SER A 366 -17.68 -9.60 23.64
C SER A 366 -17.67 -10.11 25.09
N ILE A 367 -17.09 -9.36 26.03
CA ILE A 367 -17.18 -9.63 27.48
C ILE A 367 -18.65 -9.64 27.92
N GLU A 368 -19.40 -8.59 27.57
CA GLU A 368 -20.83 -8.48 27.89
C GLU A 368 -21.63 -9.65 27.32
N ALA A 369 -21.40 -10.02 26.05
CA ALA A 369 -22.07 -11.13 25.41
C ALA A 369 -21.81 -12.49 26.12
N VAL A 370 -20.57 -12.74 26.56
CA VAL A 370 -20.23 -13.95 27.34
C VAL A 370 -20.97 -13.95 28.67
N ILE A 371 -20.95 -12.81 29.39
CA ILE A 371 -21.61 -12.68 30.69
C ILE A 371 -23.12 -12.89 30.55
N SER A 372 -23.78 -12.23 29.59
CA SER A 372 -25.23 -12.35 29.39
C SER A 372 -25.65 -13.76 29.00
N TYR A 373 -24.87 -14.47 28.17
CA TYR A 373 -25.11 -15.88 27.89
C TYR A 373 -25.06 -16.72 29.18
N LEU A 374 -24.01 -16.54 30.00
CA LEU A 374 -23.85 -17.29 31.25
C LEU A 374 -24.93 -16.94 32.27
N GLU A 375 -25.39 -15.69 32.36
CA GLU A 375 -26.48 -15.33 33.28
C GLU A 375 -27.77 -16.12 33.01
N SER A 376 -28.02 -16.47 31.75
CA SER A 376 -29.19 -17.27 31.37
C SER A 376 -29.00 -18.78 31.51
N THR A 377 -27.75 -19.28 31.51
CA THR A 377 -27.43 -20.72 31.41
C THR A 377 -26.75 -21.29 32.65
N ASP A 378 -25.84 -20.55 33.26
CA ASP A 378 -25.13 -20.87 34.51
C ASP A 378 -24.77 -19.57 35.27
N PRO A 379 -25.65 -19.09 36.17
CA PRO A 379 -25.42 -17.87 36.95
C PRO A 379 -24.16 -17.88 37.82
N GLU A 380 -23.70 -19.06 38.25
CA GLU A 380 -22.46 -19.16 39.02
C GLU A 380 -21.23 -18.95 38.12
N ALA A 381 -21.24 -19.54 36.91
CA ALA A 381 -20.23 -19.25 35.89
C ALA A 381 -20.25 -17.78 35.48
N ALA A 382 -21.41 -17.14 35.38
CA ALA A 382 -21.51 -15.71 35.10
C ALA A 382 -20.80 -14.87 36.18
N SER A 383 -20.98 -15.22 37.46
CA SER A 383 -20.29 -14.57 38.59
C SER A 383 -18.77 -14.74 38.51
N ARG A 384 -18.28 -15.93 38.12
CA ARG A 384 -16.84 -16.17 37.88
C ARG A 384 -16.32 -15.37 36.68
N ALA A 385 -17.07 -15.32 35.58
CA ALA A 385 -16.71 -14.55 34.39
C ALA A 385 -16.60 -13.05 34.68
N LYS A 386 -17.56 -12.47 35.40
CA LYS A 386 -17.49 -11.06 35.86
C LYS A 386 -16.22 -10.79 36.66
N LYS A 387 -15.85 -11.67 37.59
CA LYS A 387 -14.62 -11.52 38.39
C LYS A 387 -13.35 -11.60 37.53
N ARG A 388 -13.31 -12.52 36.56
CA ARG A 388 -12.15 -12.67 35.65
C ARG A 388 -12.00 -11.46 34.73
N TYR A 389 -13.10 -10.93 34.21
CA TYR A 389 -13.06 -9.77 33.31
C TYR A 389 -12.92 -8.42 34.03
N ALA A 390 -13.08 -8.36 35.36
CA ALA A 390 -12.97 -7.12 36.13
C ALA A 390 -11.64 -6.38 35.97
N CYS A 391 -10.57 -7.05 35.55
CA CYS A 391 -9.29 -6.40 35.23
C CYS A 391 -9.39 -5.41 34.05
N PHE A 392 -10.42 -5.52 33.20
CA PHE A 392 -10.69 -4.57 32.11
C PHE A 392 -11.47 -3.32 32.59
N ASP A 393 -12.14 -3.37 33.75
CA ASP A 393 -13.00 -2.29 34.26
C ASP A 393 -12.25 -0.99 34.57
N HIS A 394 -10.92 -1.06 34.70
CA HIS A 394 -10.07 0.12 34.89
C HIS A 394 -9.84 0.93 33.61
N TYR A 395 -10.28 0.42 32.46
CA TYR A 395 -10.11 1.05 31.15
C TYR A 395 -11.47 1.49 30.60
N ARG A 396 -11.49 2.53 29.76
CA ARG A 396 -12.75 3.04 29.20
C ARG A 396 -13.41 1.93 28.38
N SER A 397 -14.70 1.68 28.64
CA SER A 397 -15.49 0.59 28.04
C SER A 397 -15.49 0.54 26.51
N ASP A 398 -15.22 1.65 25.84
CA ASP A 398 -15.22 1.74 24.38
C ASP A 398 -13.82 1.78 23.75
N ASP A 399 -12.75 1.75 24.55
CA ASP A 399 -11.38 1.94 24.07
C ASP A 399 -10.42 0.83 24.53
N GLY A 400 -10.33 -0.24 23.74
CA GLY A 400 -9.33 -1.29 23.93
C GLY A 400 -7.88 -0.80 23.79
N GLN A 401 -7.63 0.34 23.13
CA GLN A 401 -6.29 0.92 23.04
C GLN A 401 -5.80 1.45 24.39
N SER A 402 -6.72 1.94 25.24
CA SER A 402 -6.41 2.35 26.62
C SER A 402 -5.89 1.16 27.45
N TYR A 403 -6.48 -0.03 27.30
CA TYR A 403 -5.96 -1.27 27.92
C TYR A 403 -4.56 -1.61 27.38
N GLY A 404 -4.40 -1.61 26.05
CA GLY A 404 -3.12 -1.94 25.43
C GLY A 404 -1.99 -1.00 25.84
N PHE A 405 -2.26 0.30 25.95
CA PHE A 405 -1.26 1.30 26.35
C PHE A 405 -0.80 1.06 27.79
N ALA A 406 -1.73 0.81 28.71
CA ALA A 406 -1.43 0.54 30.11
C ALA A 406 -0.70 -0.80 30.31
N ALA A 407 -1.04 -1.82 29.52
CA ALA A 407 -0.36 -3.11 29.57
C ALA A 407 1.05 -3.07 28.93
N ALA A 408 1.27 -2.22 27.92
CA ALA A 408 2.56 -2.07 27.27
C ALA A 408 3.53 -1.13 28.01
N PHE A 409 3.03 -0.08 28.66
CA PHE A 409 3.85 0.99 29.25
C PHE A 409 3.58 1.28 30.74
N GLY A 410 2.59 0.62 31.36
CA GLY A 410 2.25 0.77 32.78
C GLY A 410 2.62 -0.46 33.62
N ALA A 411 2.59 -0.33 34.95
CA ALA A 411 2.74 -1.44 35.91
C ALA A 411 1.43 -2.25 36.10
N GLY A 412 0.58 -2.30 35.07
CA GLY A 412 -0.74 -2.96 35.13
C GLY A 412 -0.63 -4.48 35.06
N GLN A 413 -1.50 -5.19 35.79
CA GLN A 413 -1.63 -6.65 35.65
C GLN A 413 -2.16 -7.00 34.26
N THR A 414 -1.59 -8.03 33.63
CA THR A 414 -2.11 -8.55 32.36
C THR A 414 -3.31 -9.45 32.65
N CYS A 415 -4.45 -9.17 32.02
CA CYS A 415 -5.67 -10.01 32.07
C CYS A 415 -5.53 -11.39 31.40
N GLU A 416 -4.32 -11.86 31.11
CA GLU A 416 -4.08 -12.98 30.19
C GLU A 416 -4.56 -14.31 30.75
N ASP A 417 -4.19 -14.60 32.00
CA ASP A 417 -4.54 -15.86 32.66
C ASP A 417 -6.07 -15.96 32.83
N GLU A 418 -6.71 -14.83 33.09
CA GLU A 418 -8.14 -14.69 33.31
C GLU A 418 -8.93 -14.93 32.03
N VAL A 419 -8.53 -14.32 30.90
CA VAL A 419 -9.21 -14.54 29.61
C VAL A 419 -8.98 -15.95 29.08
N ILE A 420 -7.81 -16.55 29.33
CA ILE A 420 -7.52 -17.95 28.98
C ILE A 420 -8.37 -18.89 29.82
N ALA A 421 -8.40 -18.70 31.15
CA ALA A 421 -9.20 -19.51 32.06
C ALA A 421 -10.69 -19.42 31.71
N GLN A 422 -11.19 -18.23 31.38
CA GLN A 422 -12.58 -18.04 30.98
C GLN A 422 -12.93 -18.79 29.69
N LEU A 423 -12.07 -18.72 28.66
CA LEU A 423 -12.28 -19.45 27.42
C LEU A 423 -12.21 -20.98 27.63
N GLN A 424 -11.29 -21.46 28.47
CA GLN A 424 -11.17 -22.89 28.77
C GLN A 424 -12.38 -23.43 29.51
N GLU A 425 -12.88 -22.72 30.53
CA GLU A 425 -14.08 -23.12 31.27
C GLU A 425 -15.30 -23.18 30.35
N LEU A 426 -15.49 -22.16 29.50
CA LEU A 426 -16.61 -22.14 28.57
C LEU A 426 -16.58 -23.35 27.62
N ARG A 427 -15.42 -23.67 27.04
CA ARG A 427 -15.26 -24.86 26.16
C ARG A 427 -15.57 -26.19 26.84
N GLN A 428 -15.26 -26.31 28.12
CA GLN A 428 -15.53 -27.52 28.89
C GLN A 428 -17.02 -27.68 29.22
N ALA A 429 -17.77 -26.59 29.20
CA ALA A 429 -19.20 -26.53 29.48
C ALA A 429 -20.08 -26.63 28.22
N ALA A 430 -19.55 -27.13 27.09
CA ALA A 430 -20.30 -27.23 25.84
C ALA A 430 -21.55 -28.13 26.02
N PRO A 431 -22.75 -27.63 25.68
CA PRO A 431 -23.97 -28.42 25.75
C PRO A 431 -23.94 -29.53 24.70
N THR A 432 -24.68 -30.62 24.94
CA THR A 432 -24.81 -31.74 24.00
C THR A 432 -26.27 -32.01 23.69
N GLY A 433 -26.59 -32.20 22.41
CA GLY A 433 -27.86 -32.79 21.96
C GLY A 433 -29.01 -31.80 21.69
N ASP A 434 -28.83 -30.50 21.95
CA ASP A 434 -29.74 -29.43 21.52
C ASP A 434 -28.99 -28.47 20.58
N LEU A 435 -29.36 -28.49 19.30
CA LEU A 435 -28.76 -27.66 18.26
C LEU A 435 -28.91 -26.16 18.53
N LEU A 436 -29.94 -25.72 19.26
CA LEU A 436 -30.11 -24.31 19.61
C LEU A 436 -29.15 -23.91 20.73
N ALA A 437 -29.09 -24.70 21.80
CA ALA A 437 -28.12 -24.50 22.88
C ALA A 437 -26.68 -24.58 22.36
N GLU A 438 -26.37 -25.51 21.45
CA GLU A 438 -25.06 -25.60 20.79
C GLU A 438 -24.75 -24.34 19.96
N ASP A 439 -25.75 -23.73 19.32
CA ASP A 439 -25.58 -22.48 18.57
C ASP A 439 -25.26 -21.31 19.52
N GLU A 440 -26.09 -21.09 20.54
CA GLU A 440 -25.87 -20.01 21.53
C GLU A 440 -24.53 -20.17 22.25
N HIS A 441 -24.16 -21.41 22.59
CA HIS A 441 -22.86 -21.72 23.17
C HIS A 441 -21.71 -21.38 22.21
N PHE A 442 -21.82 -21.76 20.94
CA PHE A 442 -20.80 -21.43 19.93
C PHE A 442 -20.60 -19.91 19.81
N TYR A 443 -21.69 -19.13 19.82
CA TYR A 443 -21.58 -17.67 19.81
C TYR A 443 -20.90 -17.12 21.07
N ALA A 444 -21.19 -17.68 22.25
CA ALA A 444 -20.50 -17.31 23.48
C ALA A 444 -19.01 -17.68 23.43
N GLU A 445 -18.65 -18.87 22.94
CA GLU A 445 -17.26 -19.30 22.78
C GLU A 445 -16.47 -18.36 21.86
N MET A 446 -17.07 -17.99 20.73
CA MET A 446 -16.46 -17.08 19.78
C MET A 446 -16.25 -15.67 20.36
N ASN A 447 -17.18 -15.18 21.19
CA ASN A 447 -16.96 -13.95 21.95
C ASN A 447 -15.81 -14.11 22.97
N ALA A 448 -15.75 -15.19 23.75
CA ALA A 448 -14.66 -15.43 24.69
C ALA A 448 -13.29 -15.52 23.99
N ARG A 449 -13.25 -16.12 22.79
CA ARG A 449 -12.05 -16.17 21.95
C ARG A 449 -11.67 -14.79 21.43
N THR A 450 -12.64 -13.98 21.05
CA THR A 450 -12.45 -12.58 20.66
C THR A 450 -11.83 -11.79 21.79
N VAL A 451 -12.35 -11.91 23.02
CA VAL A 451 -11.79 -11.25 24.20
C VAL A 451 -10.31 -11.61 24.41
N ARG A 452 -9.97 -12.90 24.36
CA ARG A 452 -8.58 -13.36 24.49
C ARG A 452 -7.67 -12.75 23.41
N ASN A 453 -8.06 -12.86 22.15
CA ASN A 453 -7.24 -12.37 21.04
C ASN A 453 -7.16 -10.84 21.00
N ALA A 454 -8.23 -10.15 21.37
CA ALA A 454 -8.26 -8.69 21.46
C ALA A 454 -7.32 -8.19 22.56
N ALA A 455 -7.28 -8.88 23.71
CA ALA A 455 -6.32 -8.56 24.77
C ALA A 455 -4.87 -8.68 24.28
N GLU A 456 -4.53 -9.76 23.57
CA GLU A 456 -3.21 -9.92 22.95
C GLU A 456 -2.92 -8.85 21.90
N TYR A 457 -3.87 -8.61 20.99
CA TYR A 457 -3.77 -7.62 19.91
C TYR A 457 -3.50 -6.21 20.44
N TYR A 458 -4.28 -5.74 21.41
CA TYR A 458 -4.12 -4.38 21.93
C TYR A 458 -2.78 -4.16 22.61
N ARG A 459 -2.18 -5.19 23.21
CA ARG A 459 -0.81 -5.13 23.74
C ARG A 459 0.22 -5.06 22.62
N ALA A 460 0.08 -5.91 21.59
CA ALA A 460 0.99 -5.95 20.45
C ALA A 460 0.94 -4.67 19.59
N MET A 461 -0.18 -3.93 19.61
CA MET A 461 -0.36 -2.67 18.87
C MET A 461 0.69 -1.60 19.22
N PHE A 462 1.29 -1.67 20.41
CA PHE A 462 2.36 -0.75 20.84
C PHE A 462 3.77 -1.28 20.59
N GLY A 463 3.87 -2.47 19.97
CA GLY A 463 5.10 -3.10 19.51
C GLY A 463 5.25 -3.01 17.98
N SER A 464 5.46 -4.15 17.32
CA SER A 464 5.62 -4.23 15.86
C SER A 464 4.27 -4.09 15.14
N SER A 465 4.21 -3.22 14.12
CA SER A 465 3.01 -3.08 13.28
C SER A 465 2.60 -4.40 12.62
N ALA A 466 3.59 -5.15 12.10
CA ALA A 466 3.37 -6.45 11.45
C ALA A 466 2.84 -7.51 12.43
N GLU A 467 3.21 -7.45 13.71
CA GLU A 467 2.72 -8.40 14.71
C GLU A 467 1.23 -8.19 14.99
N SER A 468 0.82 -6.95 15.26
CA SER A 468 -0.59 -6.61 15.47
C SER A 468 -1.46 -6.91 14.26
N TRP A 469 -0.96 -6.64 13.05
CA TRP A 469 -1.62 -6.99 11.78
C TRP A 469 -1.83 -8.51 11.67
N ASN A 470 -0.75 -9.29 11.86
CA ASN A 470 -0.79 -10.73 11.75
C ASN A 470 -1.73 -11.38 12.77
N LEU A 471 -1.79 -10.86 14.00
CA LEU A 471 -2.74 -11.32 15.02
C LEU A 471 -4.19 -11.15 14.56
N ARG A 472 -4.51 -10.03 13.90
CA ARG A 472 -5.85 -9.73 13.40
C ARG A 472 -6.29 -10.67 12.30
N ASP A 473 -5.48 -10.82 11.26
CA ASP A 473 -5.82 -11.71 10.16
C ASP A 473 -5.81 -13.19 10.57
N ARG A 474 -4.92 -13.61 11.49
CA ARG A 474 -4.99 -14.95 12.08
C ARG A 474 -6.28 -15.16 12.88
N HIS A 475 -6.74 -14.16 13.63
CA HIS A 475 -8.02 -14.24 14.33
C HIS A 475 -9.16 -14.44 13.32
N MET A 476 -9.27 -13.57 12.30
CA MET A 476 -10.32 -13.67 11.27
C MET A 476 -10.33 -15.05 10.59
N ALA A 477 -9.15 -15.56 10.20
CA ALA A 477 -9.05 -16.86 9.55
C ALA A 477 -9.47 -18.00 10.49
N HIS A 478 -9.05 -17.97 11.75
CA HIS A 478 -9.46 -18.97 12.73
C HIS A 478 -10.96 -18.90 13.09
N THR A 479 -11.56 -17.71 13.04
CA THR A 479 -12.98 -17.49 13.27
C THR A 479 -13.78 -18.03 12.09
N LEU A 480 -13.34 -17.79 10.85
CA LEU A 480 -13.91 -18.38 9.66
C LEU A 480 -13.86 -19.92 9.68
N ASP A 481 -12.72 -20.51 10.03
CA ASP A 481 -12.57 -21.97 10.12
C ASP A 481 -13.51 -22.58 11.18
N ALA A 482 -13.62 -21.93 12.35
CA ALA A 482 -14.51 -22.36 13.42
C ALA A 482 -15.98 -22.26 12.99
N LEU A 483 -16.36 -21.16 12.32
CA LEU A 483 -17.70 -20.95 11.79
C LEU A 483 -18.06 -22.01 10.74
N ALA A 484 -17.20 -22.21 9.73
CA ALA A 484 -17.42 -23.20 8.69
C ALA A 484 -17.56 -24.60 9.30
N GLY A 485 -16.70 -24.97 10.27
CA GLY A 485 -16.78 -26.24 10.98
C GLY A 485 -18.06 -26.41 11.82
N HIS A 486 -18.51 -25.36 12.51
CA HIS A 486 -19.78 -25.36 13.26
C HIS A 486 -20.98 -25.57 12.34
N LEU A 487 -21.08 -24.77 11.28
CA LEU A 487 -22.18 -24.86 10.31
C LEU A 487 -22.18 -26.20 9.57
N SER A 488 -21.00 -26.73 9.25
CA SER A 488 -20.90 -28.04 8.58
C SER A 488 -21.41 -29.17 9.46
N ARG A 489 -21.06 -29.15 10.76
CA ARG A 489 -21.56 -30.14 11.72
C ARG A 489 -23.07 -30.07 11.89
N ARG A 490 -23.64 -28.87 11.94
CA ARG A 490 -25.10 -28.71 12.09
C ARG A 490 -25.88 -29.20 10.87
N ARG A 491 -25.37 -28.98 9.67
CA ARG A 491 -26.05 -29.41 8.43
C ARG A 491 -25.75 -30.85 8.04
N GLY A 492 -24.65 -31.42 8.51
CA GLY A 492 -24.16 -32.73 8.07
C GLY A 492 -23.51 -32.70 6.67
N GLU A 493 -23.23 -31.52 6.13
CA GLU A 493 -22.57 -31.29 4.84
C GLU A 493 -21.68 -30.04 4.92
N PRO A 494 -20.66 -29.88 4.05
CA PRO A 494 -19.77 -28.72 4.09
C PRO A 494 -20.52 -27.38 3.96
N ALA A 495 -20.24 -26.47 4.90
CA ALA A 495 -20.80 -25.13 4.89
C ALA A 495 -20.25 -24.31 3.72
N LYS A 496 -21.08 -23.42 3.16
CA LYS A 496 -20.72 -22.53 2.06
C LYS A 496 -20.78 -21.07 2.53
N VAL A 497 -19.64 -20.42 2.61
CA VAL A 497 -19.49 -19.10 3.25
C VAL A 497 -19.01 -18.08 2.22
N VAL A 498 -19.75 -16.98 2.10
CA VAL A 498 -19.28 -15.77 1.41
C VAL A 498 -18.60 -14.87 2.43
N VAL A 499 -17.40 -14.39 2.14
CA VAL A 499 -16.62 -13.52 3.01
C VAL A 499 -16.53 -12.13 2.40
N TRP A 500 -16.91 -11.09 3.13
CA TRP A 500 -16.76 -9.68 2.74
C TRP A 500 -15.71 -9.00 3.60
N ALA A 501 -14.61 -8.57 2.99
CA ALA A 501 -13.57 -7.81 3.66
C ALA A 501 -12.81 -6.95 2.63
N HIS A 502 -11.90 -6.11 3.10
CA HIS A 502 -11.08 -5.29 2.22
C HIS A 502 -10.14 -6.14 1.33
N ASN A 503 -9.76 -5.63 0.14
CA ASN A 503 -8.78 -6.28 -0.75
C ASN A 503 -7.46 -6.62 -0.02
N SER A 504 -7.01 -5.74 0.88
CA SER A 504 -5.80 -5.95 1.70
C SER A 504 -5.91 -7.17 2.62
N HIS A 505 -7.12 -7.55 3.01
CA HIS A 505 -7.38 -8.75 3.81
C HIS A 505 -7.64 -9.98 2.93
N LEU A 506 -8.31 -9.85 1.77
CA LEU A 506 -8.78 -11.00 0.97
C LEU A 506 -7.86 -11.44 -0.19
N GLY A 507 -6.94 -10.58 -0.62
CA GLY A 507 -5.92 -10.96 -1.60
C GLY A 507 -4.89 -11.95 -1.03
N ASP A 508 -4.05 -12.55 -1.87
CA ASP A 508 -2.89 -13.31 -1.38
C ASP A 508 -1.72 -12.37 -1.02
N ALA A 509 -1.47 -12.14 0.28
CA ALA A 509 -0.42 -11.21 0.73
C ALA A 509 0.98 -11.56 0.22
N ARG A 510 1.28 -12.83 -0.11
CA ARG A 510 2.61 -13.30 -0.55
C ARG A 510 3.10 -12.65 -1.84
N VAL A 511 2.17 -12.10 -2.63
CA VAL A 511 2.46 -11.45 -3.91
C VAL A 511 2.28 -9.93 -3.85
N THR A 512 2.36 -9.37 -2.65
CA THR A 512 2.21 -7.94 -2.36
C THR A 512 3.35 -7.43 -1.47
N ASP A 513 3.47 -6.11 -1.30
CA ASP A 513 4.44 -5.51 -0.37
C ASP A 513 4.23 -5.94 1.10
N LEU A 514 3.05 -6.46 1.49
CA LEU A 514 2.80 -6.99 2.83
C LEU A 514 3.79 -8.12 3.17
N ALA A 515 4.07 -9.01 2.22
CA ALA A 515 5.03 -10.11 2.44
C ALA A 515 6.43 -9.60 2.77
N ALA A 516 6.88 -8.53 2.11
CA ALA A 516 8.18 -7.90 2.37
C ALA A 516 8.26 -7.27 3.78
N ARG A 517 7.11 -6.90 4.36
CA ARG A 517 6.97 -6.38 5.74
C ARG A 517 6.79 -7.49 6.78
N GLY A 518 6.73 -8.75 6.36
CA GLY A 518 6.40 -9.87 7.25
C GLY A 518 4.93 -9.94 7.65
N GLU A 519 4.06 -9.25 6.90
CA GLU A 519 2.61 -9.23 7.09
C GLU A 519 1.96 -10.36 6.28
N LEU A 520 0.97 -11.03 6.88
CA LEU A 520 0.08 -11.99 6.23
C LEU A 520 -1.35 -11.44 6.20
N ASN A 521 -2.24 -12.08 5.45
CA ASN A 521 -3.65 -11.72 5.47
C ASN A 521 -4.60 -12.94 5.40
N LEU A 522 -5.90 -12.67 5.61
CA LEU A 522 -6.97 -13.65 5.59
C LEU A 522 -7.00 -14.46 4.28
N GLY A 523 -6.86 -13.79 3.14
CA GLY A 523 -6.85 -14.39 1.81
C GLY A 523 -5.73 -15.40 1.61
N GLN A 524 -4.50 -15.05 2.00
CA GLN A 524 -3.38 -15.98 2.04
C GLN A 524 -3.69 -17.19 2.92
N LEU A 525 -4.15 -16.97 4.15
CA LEU A 525 -4.43 -18.05 5.10
C LEU A 525 -5.53 -18.99 4.60
N VAL A 526 -6.59 -18.44 4.00
CA VAL A 526 -7.66 -19.24 3.38
C VAL A 526 -7.12 -20.05 2.22
N ARG A 527 -6.34 -19.46 1.32
CA ARG A 527 -5.71 -20.19 0.20
C ARG A 527 -4.78 -21.30 0.67
N GLU A 528 -4.06 -21.09 1.77
CA GLU A 528 -3.15 -22.09 2.34
C GLU A 528 -3.88 -23.25 3.01
N ARG A 529 -4.97 -22.97 3.75
CA ARG A 529 -5.76 -23.94 4.53
C ARG A 529 -6.82 -24.67 3.71
N HIS A 530 -7.42 -23.99 2.72
CA HIS A 530 -8.55 -24.46 1.89
C HIS A 530 -8.17 -24.46 0.41
N ARG A 531 -7.03 -25.09 0.08
CA ARG A 531 -6.47 -25.11 -1.28
C ARG A 531 -7.48 -25.67 -2.29
N GLY A 532 -7.80 -24.88 -3.31
CA GLY A 532 -8.74 -25.26 -4.38
C GLY A 532 -10.22 -25.10 -4.01
N ASP A 533 -10.55 -24.94 -2.73
CA ASP A 533 -11.92 -24.82 -2.20
C ASP A 533 -12.32 -23.36 -1.86
N SER A 534 -11.51 -22.41 -2.31
CA SER A 534 -11.76 -20.99 -2.19
C SER A 534 -11.64 -20.25 -3.52
N ARG A 535 -12.40 -19.16 -3.67
CA ARG A 535 -12.24 -18.17 -4.75
C ARG A 535 -12.15 -16.77 -4.18
N SER A 536 -11.26 -15.93 -4.71
CA SER A 536 -11.15 -14.52 -4.34
C SER A 536 -11.45 -13.59 -5.52
N ILE A 537 -12.28 -12.58 -5.27
CA ILE A 537 -12.68 -11.54 -6.23
C ILE A 537 -12.22 -10.20 -5.66
N GLY A 538 -11.34 -9.51 -6.38
CA GLY A 538 -10.88 -8.16 -6.02
C GLY A 538 -11.67 -7.06 -6.74
N PHE A 539 -11.59 -5.84 -6.23
CA PHE A 539 -12.11 -4.63 -6.90
C PHE A 539 -10.99 -3.63 -7.17
N SER A 540 -11.18 -2.73 -8.14
CA SER A 540 -10.38 -1.52 -8.32
C SER A 540 -11.24 -0.38 -8.89
N THR A 541 -10.81 0.87 -8.68
CA THR A 541 -11.48 2.04 -9.27
C THR A 541 -10.50 3.17 -9.58
N TYR A 542 -10.68 3.79 -10.75
CA TYR A 542 -9.80 4.88 -11.21
C TYR A 542 -10.07 6.18 -10.47
N ALA A 543 -11.31 6.64 -10.41
CA ALA A 543 -11.70 7.87 -9.73
C ALA A 543 -13.10 7.77 -9.10
N GLY A 544 -13.57 8.88 -8.55
CA GLY A 544 -14.94 9.02 -8.05
C GLY A 544 -14.99 9.66 -6.67
N THR A 545 -15.88 9.15 -5.81
CA THR A 545 -16.03 9.60 -4.42
C THR A 545 -16.11 8.43 -3.46
N VAL A 546 -15.65 8.65 -2.23
CA VAL A 546 -15.60 7.63 -1.17
C VAL A 546 -16.10 8.23 0.15
N THR A 547 -16.78 7.43 0.97
CA THR A 547 -17.05 7.79 2.37
C THR A 547 -15.88 7.36 3.24
N ALA A 548 -15.16 8.33 3.79
CA ALA A 548 -14.00 8.09 4.65
C ALA A 548 -13.84 9.22 5.69
N ALA A 549 -13.00 9.00 6.70
CA ALA A 549 -12.57 10.03 7.64
C ALA A 549 -11.17 10.59 7.29
N ASP A 550 -10.83 11.75 7.84
CA ASP A 550 -9.45 12.30 7.78
C ASP A 550 -8.49 11.58 8.72
N ASP A 551 -9.02 11.17 9.88
CA ASP A 551 -8.31 10.57 11.00
C ASP A 551 -9.13 9.47 11.63
N TRP A 552 -8.46 8.55 12.32
CA TRP A 552 -9.10 7.48 13.07
C TRP A 552 -10.05 8.05 14.14
N GLY A 553 -11.26 7.51 14.23
CA GLY A 553 -12.31 8.05 15.11
C GLY A 553 -13.01 9.32 14.60
N GLY A 554 -12.61 9.85 13.44
CA GLY A 554 -13.22 11.02 12.83
C GLY A 554 -14.62 10.76 12.24
N PRO A 555 -15.40 11.82 11.96
CA PRO A 555 -16.71 11.69 11.34
C PRO A 555 -16.60 11.26 9.88
N ALA A 556 -17.62 10.54 9.39
CA ALA A 556 -17.76 10.19 7.98
C ALA A 556 -17.84 11.45 7.09
N GLN A 557 -17.06 11.47 6.01
CA GLN A 557 -17.07 12.53 5.01
C GLN A 557 -17.15 11.93 3.60
N ARG A 558 -17.85 12.61 2.70
CA ARG A 558 -17.81 12.29 1.27
C ARG A 558 -16.59 12.98 0.66
N LYS A 559 -15.58 12.20 0.29
CA LYS A 559 -14.28 12.65 -0.20
C LYS A 559 -14.09 12.33 -1.68
N ARG A 560 -13.30 13.13 -2.40
CA ARG A 560 -12.97 12.86 -3.81
C ARG A 560 -11.81 11.88 -3.89
N VAL A 561 -12.00 10.77 -4.58
CA VAL A 561 -10.92 9.84 -4.92
C VAL A 561 -10.12 10.44 -6.08
N ARG A 562 -8.81 10.55 -5.91
CA ARG A 562 -7.92 11.04 -6.98
C ARG A 562 -7.92 10.05 -8.15
N PRO A 563 -7.67 10.49 -9.39
CA PRO A 563 -7.42 9.57 -10.49
C PRO A 563 -6.34 8.54 -10.14
N GLY A 564 -6.41 7.35 -10.75
CA GLY A 564 -5.43 6.27 -10.59
C GLY A 564 -4.01 6.78 -10.86
N MET A 565 -3.03 6.23 -10.13
CA MET A 565 -1.63 6.61 -10.32
C MET A 565 -1.05 5.98 -11.58
N ALA A 566 -0.04 6.62 -12.16
CA ALA A 566 0.73 6.04 -13.23
C ALA A 566 1.28 4.66 -12.82
N ASP A 567 1.27 3.71 -13.75
CA ASP A 567 1.71 2.32 -13.55
C ASP A 567 0.89 1.53 -12.51
N SER A 568 -0.35 1.95 -12.26
CA SER A 568 -1.28 1.25 -11.36
C SER A 568 -2.32 0.41 -12.10
N ILE A 569 -2.89 -0.58 -11.41
CA ILE A 569 -3.99 -1.39 -11.97
C ILE A 569 -5.22 -0.53 -12.27
N GLU A 570 -5.40 0.56 -11.53
CA GLU A 570 -6.47 1.53 -11.75
C GLU A 570 -6.28 2.32 -13.05
N GLU A 571 -5.06 2.79 -13.36
CA GLU A 571 -4.76 3.45 -14.64
C GLU A 571 -4.91 2.48 -15.81
N LEU A 572 -4.39 1.25 -15.67
CA LEU A 572 -4.56 0.23 -16.70
C LEU A 572 -6.04 -0.07 -16.96
N GLY A 573 -6.85 -0.15 -15.90
CA GLY A 573 -8.29 -0.32 -15.99
C GLY A 573 -8.98 0.82 -16.73
N HIS A 574 -8.61 2.07 -16.43
CA HIS A 574 -9.08 3.25 -17.15
C HIS A 574 -8.75 3.19 -18.65
N ASP A 575 -7.51 2.81 -18.99
CA ASP A 575 -7.04 2.73 -20.37
C ASP A 575 -7.70 1.61 -21.19
N VAL A 576 -8.29 0.60 -20.53
CA VAL A 576 -9.12 -0.40 -21.22
C VAL A 576 -10.33 0.27 -21.87
N GLY A 577 -10.87 1.35 -21.29
CA GLY A 577 -11.86 2.24 -21.89
C GLY A 577 -13.33 1.82 -21.73
N ASP A 578 -13.61 0.85 -20.87
CA ASP A 578 -14.97 0.44 -20.48
C ASP A 578 -15.35 1.11 -19.14
N GLU A 579 -16.62 1.53 -18.96
CA GLU A 579 -17.09 2.12 -17.68
C GLU A 579 -16.94 1.16 -16.48
N GLY A 580 -16.96 -0.15 -16.75
CA GLY A 580 -16.65 -1.18 -15.79
C GLY A 580 -16.51 -2.56 -16.45
N PHE A 581 -15.58 -3.38 -15.95
CA PHE A 581 -15.39 -4.73 -16.47
C PHE A 581 -15.06 -5.76 -15.38
N TRP A 582 -15.34 -7.01 -15.72
CA TRP A 582 -14.94 -8.23 -15.02
C TRP A 582 -13.80 -8.90 -15.79
N LEU A 583 -12.78 -9.35 -15.08
CA LEU A 583 -11.68 -10.13 -15.62
C LEU A 583 -11.43 -11.36 -14.75
N ASP A 584 -11.70 -12.56 -15.29
CA ASP A 584 -11.32 -13.83 -14.67
C ASP A 584 -9.92 -14.23 -15.15
N PHE A 585 -8.94 -14.17 -14.24
CA PHE A 585 -7.54 -14.47 -14.56
C PHE A 585 -7.29 -15.95 -14.89
N ARG A 586 -8.17 -16.84 -14.39
CA ARG A 586 -8.09 -18.29 -14.65
C ARG A 586 -8.59 -18.62 -16.05
N ALA A 587 -9.59 -17.88 -16.53
CA ALA A 587 -10.11 -18.01 -17.89
C ALA A 587 -9.31 -17.22 -18.94
N ALA A 588 -8.51 -16.23 -18.51
CA ALA A 588 -7.77 -15.32 -19.39
C ALA A 588 -6.24 -15.35 -19.17
N PRO A 589 -5.54 -16.47 -19.47
CA PRO A 589 -4.11 -16.61 -19.17
C PRO A 589 -3.22 -15.56 -19.86
N LYS A 590 -3.59 -15.09 -21.06
CA LYS A 590 -2.85 -14.02 -21.74
C LYS A 590 -2.94 -12.68 -21.01
N ALA A 591 -4.11 -12.35 -20.47
CA ALA A 591 -4.31 -11.14 -19.66
C ALA A 591 -3.59 -11.29 -18.31
N ALA A 592 -3.70 -12.46 -17.67
CA ALA A 592 -2.98 -12.78 -16.44
C ALA A 592 -1.46 -12.67 -16.60
N ASP A 593 -0.90 -13.21 -17.70
CA ASP A 593 0.53 -13.12 -17.98
C ASP A 593 0.98 -11.69 -18.26
N ALA A 594 0.15 -10.88 -18.95
CA ALA A 594 0.44 -9.48 -19.21
C ALA A 594 0.42 -8.61 -17.94
N LEU A 595 -0.31 -9.04 -16.90
CA LEU A 595 -0.43 -8.38 -15.60
C LEU A 595 0.42 -9.05 -14.50
N ARG A 596 1.35 -9.93 -14.87
CA ARG A 596 2.15 -10.71 -13.91
C ARG A 596 3.27 -9.90 -13.27
N ALA A 597 3.67 -8.78 -13.89
CA ALA A 597 4.61 -7.85 -13.29
C ALA A 597 3.95 -7.14 -12.08
N PRO A 598 4.68 -6.87 -10.99
CA PRO A 598 4.15 -6.07 -9.89
C PRO A 598 3.71 -4.68 -10.38
N MET A 599 2.49 -4.28 -10.05
CA MET A 599 1.91 -2.97 -10.34
C MET A 599 1.44 -2.30 -9.05
N LEU A 600 1.28 -0.99 -9.08
CA LEU A 600 0.62 -0.30 -7.96
C LEU A 600 -0.85 -0.73 -7.87
N GLU A 601 -1.32 -1.03 -6.66
CA GLU A 601 -2.72 -1.31 -6.32
C GLU A 601 -3.18 -0.35 -5.23
N ARG A 602 -4.34 0.27 -5.43
CA ARG A 602 -4.97 1.17 -4.46
C ARG A 602 -5.73 0.39 -3.39
N ALA A 603 -5.56 0.82 -2.14
CA ALA A 603 -6.29 0.31 -0.99
C ALA A 603 -6.66 1.45 -0.04
N ILE A 604 -7.92 1.89 -0.10
CA ILE A 604 -8.44 2.97 0.75
C ILE A 604 -9.20 2.39 1.94
N GLY A 605 -8.60 2.46 3.13
CA GLY A 605 -9.27 2.05 4.36
C GLY A 605 -10.38 3.02 4.80
N VAL A 606 -10.67 3.00 6.10
CA VAL A 606 -11.68 3.86 6.75
C VAL A 606 -11.22 5.33 6.84
N VAL A 607 -9.91 5.54 6.73
CA VAL A 607 -9.25 6.84 6.63
C VAL A 607 -8.75 7.02 5.21
N TYR A 608 -9.01 8.18 4.59
CA TYR A 608 -8.48 8.52 3.27
C TYR A 608 -7.82 9.89 3.29
N ARG A 609 -6.57 9.97 2.82
CA ARG A 609 -5.78 11.22 2.80
C ARG A 609 -5.20 11.44 1.39
N PRO A 610 -5.88 12.23 0.53
CA PRO A 610 -5.47 12.45 -0.86
C PRO A 610 -4.03 12.99 -1.02
N ARG A 611 -3.56 13.78 -0.05
CA ARG A 611 -2.22 14.40 -0.07
C ARG A 611 -1.08 13.39 0.11
N THR A 612 -1.33 12.29 0.82
CA THR A 612 -0.33 11.24 1.10
C THR A 612 -0.68 9.91 0.43
N GLU A 613 -1.51 9.94 -0.62
CA GLU A 613 -2.13 8.75 -1.19
C GLU A 613 -1.13 7.67 -1.60
N ARG A 614 -0.05 8.03 -2.31
CA ARG A 614 0.99 7.08 -2.73
C ARG A 614 1.62 6.30 -1.55
N GLN A 615 1.78 6.97 -0.41
CA GLN A 615 2.46 6.41 0.76
C GLN A 615 1.52 5.60 1.64
N SER A 616 0.24 6.01 1.70
CA SER A 616 -0.73 5.50 2.68
C SER A 616 -1.80 4.57 2.11
N HIS A 617 -2.05 4.63 0.79
CA HIS A 617 -3.17 3.94 0.14
C HIS A 617 -2.74 3.18 -1.12
N TYR A 618 -1.44 2.98 -1.34
CA TYR A 618 -0.91 2.19 -2.44
C TYR A 618 0.18 1.23 -1.97
N PHE A 619 0.21 0.05 -2.57
CA PHE A 619 1.27 -0.93 -2.45
C PHE A 619 1.47 -1.65 -3.79
N HIS A 620 2.60 -2.33 -3.98
CA HIS A 620 2.78 -3.16 -5.16
C HIS A 620 2.13 -4.52 -4.98
N ALA A 621 1.46 -5.00 -6.01
CA ALA A 621 0.82 -6.30 -6.06
C ALA A 621 0.96 -6.95 -7.44
N ARG A 622 0.98 -8.28 -7.47
CA ARG A 622 0.74 -9.06 -8.69
C ARG A 622 -0.72 -9.49 -8.70
N VAL A 623 -1.59 -8.64 -9.21
CA VAL A 623 -3.05 -8.77 -9.14
C VAL A 623 -3.57 -10.15 -9.59
N PRO A 624 -3.09 -10.77 -10.70
CA PRO A 624 -3.54 -12.10 -11.12
C PRO A 624 -3.16 -13.24 -10.18
N ASP A 625 -2.13 -13.05 -9.35
CA ASP A 625 -1.72 -14.02 -8.34
C ASP A 625 -2.37 -13.71 -6.97
N GLN A 626 -2.88 -12.50 -6.78
CA GLN A 626 -3.56 -12.05 -5.57
C GLN A 626 -5.03 -12.46 -5.55
N PHE A 627 -5.73 -12.34 -6.69
CA PHE A 627 -7.14 -12.66 -6.84
C PHE A 627 -7.37 -13.68 -7.96
N ASP A 628 -8.48 -14.43 -7.91
CA ASP A 628 -8.92 -15.27 -9.03
C ASP A 628 -9.63 -14.44 -10.12
N ALA A 629 -10.32 -13.37 -9.73
CA ALA A 629 -10.92 -12.40 -10.64
C ALA A 629 -10.84 -10.97 -10.11
N LEU A 630 -10.93 -9.99 -11.01
CA LEU A 630 -10.96 -8.56 -10.70
C LEU A 630 -12.19 -7.90 -11.34
N ILE A 631 -12.83 -7.02 -10.57
CA ILE A 631 -13.82 -6.07 -11.07
C ILE A 631 -13.20 -4.68 -11.07
N HIS A 632 -13.14 -4.03 -12.22
CA HIS A 632 -12.75 -2.62 -12.33
C HIS A 632 -13.97 -1.75 -12.60
N LEU A 633 -14.04 -0.60 -11.95
CA LEU A 633 -15.06 0.44 -12.17
C LEU A 633 -14.38 1.80 -12.33
N ASP A 634 -14.57 2.46 -13.47
CA ASP A 634 -13.79 3.66 -13.79
C ASP A 634 -14.13 4.85 -12.86
N ASP A 635 -15.42 5.10 -12.64
CA ASP A 635 -15.90 6.12 -11.70
C ASP A 635 -16.89 5.51 -10.70
N THR A 636 -16.73 5.86 -9.42
CA THR A 636 -17.52 5.30 -8.31
C THR A 636 -18.06 6.36 -7.34
N ARG A 637 -19.07 6.01 -6.54
CA ARG A 637 -19.75 6.94 -5.63
C ARG A 637 -19.54 6.58 -4.17
N ALA A 638 -19.56 7.61 -3.32
CA ALA A 638 -19.45 7.44 -1.88
C ALA A 638 -20.65 6.67 -1.31
N LEU A 639 -20.36 5.64 -0.51
CA LEU A 639 -21.34 4.83 0.21
C LEU A 639 -22.13 5.69 1.19
N ALA A 640 -23.46 5.69 1.06
CA ALA A 640 -24.29 6.50 1.93
C ALA A 640 -24.46 5.87 3.33
N PRO A 641 -23.96 6.51 4.41
CA PRO A 641 -24.21 6.07 5.78
C PRO A 641 -25.69 6.23 6.13
N LEU A 642 -26.16 5.46 7.12
CA LEU A 642 -27.51 5.68 7.69
C LEU A 642 -27.56 7.03 8.44
N GLU A 643 -26.52 7.37 9.19
CA GLU A 643 -26.38 8.65 9.87
C GLU A 643 -25.69 9.70 8.97
N ARG A 644 -26.46 10.35 8.08
CA ARG A 644 -25.93 11.44 7.25
C ARG A 644 -25.69 12.70 8.08
N THR A 645 -24.42 13.04 8.30
CA THR A 645 -24.05 14.30 8.97
C THR A 645 -24.04 15.47 7.99
N ALA A 646 -24.15 16.71 8.48
CA ALA A 646 -24.03 17.90 7.65
C ALA A 646 -22.69 17.96 6.88
N ARG A 647 -21.60 17.47 7.49
CA ARG A 647 -20.28 17.33 6.84
C ARG A 647 -20.31 16.34 5.68
N TRP A 648 -20.96 15.19 5.86
CA TRP A 648 -21.10 14.21 4.78
C TRP A 648 -21.92 14.76 3.60
N THR A 649 -23.02 15.45 3.90
CA THR A 649 -23.90 16.05 2.87
C THR A 649 -23.19 17.16 2.08
N ALA A 650 -22.43 18.02 2.76
CA ALA A 650 -21.61 19.04 2.10
C ALA A 650 -20.54 18.38 1.21
N GLY A 651 -19.89 17.33 1.71
CA GLY A 651 -18.75 16.69 1.06
C GLY A 651 -17.51 17.58 1.06
N GLU A 652 -16.45 17.11 0.40
CA GLU A 652 -15.24 17.88 0.21
C GLU A 652 -15.50 19.07 -0.74
N VAL A 653 -15.20 20.29 -0.27
CA VAL A 653 -15.36 21.51 -1.07
C VAL A 653 -14.31 21.46 -2.20
N PRO A 654 -14.68 21.64 -3.48
CA PRO A 654 -13.71 21.69 -4.57
C PRO A 654 -12.62 22.73 -4.26
N GLU A 655 -11.34 22.40 -4.43
CA GLU A 655 -10.21 23.34 -4.26
C GLU A 655 -10.18 24.46 -5.34
N THR A 656 -11.30 24.74 -6.01
CA THR A 656 -11.42 25.87 -6.93
C THR A 656 -12.70 26.67 -6.70
N TYR A 657 -12.47 27.96 -6.39
CA TYR A 657 -13.24 29.16 -6.71
C TYR A 657 -14.07 29.84 -5.59
N PRO A 658 -14.08 31.19 -5.55
CA PRO A 658 -14.25 32.05 -6.74
C PRO A 658 -13.10 32.98 -7.13
N SER A 659 -12.91 33.09 -8.44
CA SER A 659 -12.59 34.35 -9.13
C SER A 659 -13.42 35.48 -8.55
N ALA A 660 -12.73 36.48 -8.03
CA ALA A 660 -13.32 37.80 -7.90
C ALA A 660 -13.21 38.52 -9.25
N ILE A 661 -14.39 38.84 -9.79
CA ILE A 661 -14.82 40.01 -10.59
C ILE A 661 -13.72 40.87 -11.23
#